data_AF-A0A5E4QFE6-F1
#
_entry.id   AF-A0A5E4QFE6-F1
#
_cell.length_a   1.000
_cell.length_b   1.000
_cell.length_c   1.000
_cell.angle_alpha   90.00
_cell.angle_beta   90.00
_cell.angle_gamma   90.00
#
_symmetry.space_group_name_H-M   'P 1'
#
loop_
_entity.id
_entity.type
_entity.pdbx_description
1 polymer ?
#
loop_
_entity_poly.entity_id
_entity_poly.type
_entity_poly.pdbx_seq_one_letter_code
_entity_poly.pdbx_strand_id
1 'polypeptide(L)'
;MFEPSAFQPDLVRKYRYPLEEHTVITPDGYILGMHRIPHGRDNNNEPKDKPIIFLMHGLLGSSSDFVLMGPGSGLAYILAEEGFDVWMGNARGNYYSRRHEWLRPDALLNTDFWDFSWDEIGHIDLPSMIDYTLEYTGKQQLHYIGFSQGTTSFFVMGSLRPEYNDKIISMHALAPVAYMAHNRNLLFNALAPFSRNIASLANLIGMGEFLPNNIIFNWAGQTFCHDEAIFQPVCSSILFLICGWNVNQHNATQLFSRNATVFKMLSGLLLLFSVAVTYAGRSPNADYVEELIRNNEFGRISDSVVEDAKLDVPDLVRKYRYPLEEHTIVTPDGYILGLHRIPHGRENNNRPKDKPVIFIMHGLLGSSADFVLMGPGSGLAYILAEEGFDVWMGNARGNYYSRRHESLRPDALLNTDFWDFSWDEIGNIDLPSMIDYTLAHTGKNRLHYIGFSQGTTSFFVMGSLRPEYNDKIISMHALAPVAYMANNKIRLFNVLAPFSRNLADLAESIGIGEFLPNRQVFTWAGQTFCKDEAIFQPVCSSILFLISGWNVDQLNTIAHYGQGISEKRFRRYDFGWTKNRRIYGSFSPPNYNLGNVRAPVFLHYSQSDPLAHVTDVERLFNELGNPVGKFSIAQRTFGHLDFLYGINATTLVNATISKMLSALLVLFCVAVTHAGRSPNADYVEELIRNNKFGRISDSVPDLAAKYRYPLEEHTVVTPDGYILQMHRIPYGRDNNNEPGDKPVVFVMHGLWGSSADFILMGPGSGLDYTLEYTGKQQLHYIGFSQGTTSFFVMGSLRPEYNDKIISMHALAPIAYMAHVPNLLLRALAPFATQIADVANLLGIGEFLSHSPFYTWAGQSLCSDEAVFQPVCSNILFLISGYSPDQLNTTMLPVILGHFPAGSSIRQATHYLQGISQKGFRRYNFGLLRNQKIYGSISPPDYNLGNITAPVFLYYSEGDALSRVLDVERLYNELPFAEKFLNADSNYGHIDYAYGINATSLVYDYVINTITSLENQNK
;
A
#
# COMPACT_ATOMS: atom_id res chain seq x y z
N MET A 1 -28.61 19.21 -21.13
CA MET A 1 -27.60 20.23 -21.48
C MET A 1 -27.44 21.11 -20.24
N PHE A 2 -26.55 20.75 -19.33
CA PHE A 2 -26.25 21.54 -18.13
C PHE A 2 -24.90 22.23 -18.35
N GLU A 3 -24.87 23.55 -18.22
CA GLU A 3 -23.66 24.35 -18.35
C GLU A 3 -22.64 24.01 -17.24
N PRO A 4 -21.34 23.95 -17.57
CA PRO A 4 -20.28 23.73 -16.61
C PRO A 4 -20.16 24.96 -15.70
N SER A 5 -20.10 24.74 -14.38
CA SER A 5 -19.80 25.76 -13.34
C SER A 5 -20.47 27.12 -13.53
N ALA A 6 -21.77 27.22 -13.31
CA ALA A 6 -22.40 28.52 -13.17
C ALA A 6 -21.94 29.18 -11.85
N PHE A 7 -21.28 30.33 -11.94
CA PHE A 7 -20.98 31.18 -10.79
C PHE A 7 -22.30 31.54 -10.08
N GLN A 8 -22.28 31.81 -8.76
CA GLN A 8 -23.51 32.20 -8.04
C GLN A 8 -24.28 33.34 -8.72
N PRO A 9 -23.60 34.38 -9.26
CA PRO A 9 -24.27 35.39 -10.06
C PRO A 9 -25.03 34.88 -11.28
N ASP A 10 -24.49 33.87 -11.97
CA ASP A 10 -25.10 33.27 -13.14
C ASP A 10 -26.30 32.38 -12.76
N LEU A 11 -26.24 31.70 -11.61
CA LEU A 11 -27.34 30.89 -11.07
C LEU A 11 -28.57 31.76 -10.73
N VAL A 12 -28.38 32.87 -10.02
CA VAL A 12 -29.48 33.76 -9.63
C VAL A 12 -30.08 34.48 -10.85
N ARG A 13 -29.23 34.98 -11.76
CA ARG A 13 -29.66 35.61 -13.01
C ARG A 13 -30.36 34.62 -13.94
N LYS A 14 -29.91 33.35 -14.01
CA LYS A 14 -30.57 32.27 -14.77
C LYS A 14 -32.02 32.07 -14.34
N TYR A 15 -32.29 32.14 -13.04
CA TYR A 15 -33.65 32.05 -12.53
C TYR A 15 -34.44 33.36 -12.60
N ARG A 16 -33.89 34.43 -13.22
CA ARG A 16 -34.53 35.75 -13.38
C ARG A 16 -34.81 36.49 -12.08
N TYR A 17 -34.09 36.18 -11.01
CA TYR A 17 -34.10 37.03 -9.83
C TYR A 17 -33.14 38.22 -10.03
N PRO A 18 -33.47 39.40 -9.50
CA PRO A 18 -32.51 40.48 -9.39
C PRO A 18 -31.33 40.05 -8.51
N LEU A 19 -30.12 40.43 -8.91
CA LEU A 19 -28.93 40.21 -8.11
C LEU A 19 -28.05 41.46 -8.14
N GLU A 20 -27.74 41.95 -6.94
CA GLU A 20 -26.72 42.98 -6.74
C GLU A 20 -25.48 42.33 -6.09
N GLU A 21 -24.31 42.76 -6.56
CA GLU A 21 -23.01 42.36 -6.01
C GLU A 21 -22.41 43.59 -5.32
N HIS A 22 -22.02 43.41 -4.06
CA HIS A 22 -21.46 44.46 -3.24
C HIS A 22 -20.06 44.06 -2.77
N THR A 23 -19.20 45.06 -2.56
CA THR A 23 -17.87 44.85 -2.00
C THR A 23 -17.75 45.66 -0.72
N VAL A 24 -17.36 45.00 0.35
CA VAL A 24 -17.13 45.62 1.66
C VAL A 24 -15.66 45.46 2.01
N ILE A 25 -15.01 46.57 2.35
CA ILE A 25 -13.62 46.57 2.81
C ILE A 25 -13.66 46.63 4.34
N THR A 26 -13.05 45.65 4.99
CA THR A 26 -12.97 45.61 6.45
C THR A 26 -11.87 46.55 6.96
N PRO A 27 -11.92 46.98 8.23
CA PRO A 27 -10.90 47.86 8.81
C PRO A 27 -9.47 47.33 8.73
N ASP A 28 -9.30 46.01 8.69
CA ASP A 28 -8.01 45.33 8.56
C ASP A 28 -7.64 45.01 7.09
N GLY A 29 -8.42 45.50 6.12
CA GLY A 29 -8.06 45.52 4.70
C GLY A 29 -8.48 44.29 3.89
N TYR A 30 -9.27 43.37 4.45
CA TYR A 30 -9.89 42.30 3.68
C TYR A 30 -11.02 42.84 2.82
N ILE A 31 -11.14 42.31 1.60
CA ILE A 31 -12.13 42.74 0.61
C ILE A 31 -13.16 41.63 0.47
N LEU A 32 -14.33 41.83 1.10
CA LEU A 32 -15.42 40.87 1.17
C LEU A 32 -16.42 41.07 0.03
N GLY A 33 -16.74 39.99 -0.70
CA GLY A 33 -17.79 39.99 -1.71
C GLY A 33 -19.15 39.61 -1.13
N MET A 34 -20.15 40.48 -1.23
CA MET A 34 -21.51 40.23 -0.75
C MET A 34 -22.51 40.15 -1.92
N HIS A 35 -23.56 39.37 -1.73
CA HIS A 35 -24.61 39.19 -2.73
C HIS A 35 -25.98 39.57 -2.16
N ARG A 36 -26.82 40.23 -2.94
CA ARG A 36 -28.15 40.67 -2.53
C ARG A 36 -29.21 40.30 -3.56
N ILE A 37 -30.32 39.72 -3.10
CA ILE A 37 -31.54 39.52 -3.89
C ILE A 37 -32.62 40.47 -3.33
N PRO A 38 -32.86 41.62 -3.99
CA PRO A 38 -33.75 42.66 -3.44
C PRO A 38 -35.25 42.34 -3.52
N HIS A 39 -35.66 41.41 -4.39
CA HIS A 39 -37.05 40.97 -4.51
C HIS A 39 -37.20 39.63 -5.24
N GLY A 40 -38.38 39.03 -5.12
CA GLY A 40 -38.84 37.90 -5.92
C GLY A 40 -38.96 38.20 -7.43
N ARG A 41 -39.24 37.17 -8.23
CA ARG A 41 -39.13 37.22 -9.70
C ARG A 41 -40.10 38.18 -10.40
N ASP A 42 -41.31 38.31 -9.88
CA ASP A 42 -42.42 38.92 -10.64
C ASP A 42 -42.54 40.44 -10.45
N ASN A 43 -41.59 41.13 -9.81
CA ASN A 43 -41.67 42.55 -9.41
C ASN A 43 -42.92 42.95 -8.58
N ASN A 44 -43.84 42.02 -8.33
CA ASN A 44 -45.12 42.26 -7.65
C ASN A 44 -44.97 42.57 -6.16
N ASN A 45 -43.77 42.39 -5.62
CA ASN A 45 -43.38 42.70 -4.25
C ASN A 45 -42.32 43.82 -4.22
N GLU A 46 -42.62 45.00 -4.78
CA GLU A 46 -41.90 46.25 -4.49
C GLU A 46 -42.55 47.07 -3.33
N PRO A 47 -42.64 46.58 -2.08
CA PRO A 47 -42.71 47.49 -0.95
C PRO A 47 -41.42 48.32 -0.87
N LYS A 48 -41.53 49.65 -0.71
CA LYS A 48 -40.38 50.53 -0.43
C LYS A 48 -39.73 50.24 0.93
N ASP A 49 -40.40 49.51 1.82
CA ASP A 49 -40.03 49.36 3.23
C ASP A 49 -39.90 47.88 3.64
N LYS A 50 -39.08 47.10 2.93
CA LYS A 50 -38.92 45.65 3.21
C LYS A 50 -38.11 45.39 4.48
N PRO A 51 -38.45 44.35 5.26
CA PRO A 51 -37.56 43.83 6.29
C PRO A 51 -36.35 43.17 5.62
N ILE A 52 -35.16 43.38 6.20
CA ILE A 52 -33.90 42.84 5.69
C ILE A 52 -33.64 41.50 6.36
N ILE A 53 -33.23 40.50 5.57
CA ILE A 53 -32.67 39.26 6.09
C ILE A 53 -31.22 39.12 5.63
N PHE A 54 -30.31 38.96 6.59
CA PHE A 54 -28.90 38.70 6.36
C PHE A 54 -28.60 37.22 6.60
N LEU A 55 -28.07 36.54 5.57
CA LEU A 55 -27.71 35.12 5.59
C LEU A 55 -26.20 34.95 5.67
N MET A 56 -25.72 34.12 6.59
CA MET A 56 -24.30 33.81 6.75
C MET A 56 -24.03 32.29 6.71
N HIS A 57 -23.12 31.89 5.83
CA HIS A 57 -22.80 30.49 5.52
C HIS A 57 -21.96 29.79 6.62
N GLY A 58 -21.77 28.48 6.47
CA GLY A 58 -20.99 27.65 7.39
C GLY A 58 -19.52 27.46 7.00
N LEU A 59 -18.79 26.66 7.78
CA LEU A 59 -17.38 26.32 7.55
C LEU A 59 -17.18 25.65 6.18
N LEU A 60 -16.19 26.09 5.41
CA LEU A 60 -15.92 25.69 4.02
C LEU A 60 -17.10 25.97 3.04
N GLY A 61 -17.97 26.92 3.38
CA GLY A 61 -19.12 27.33 2.58
C GLY A 61 -18.94 28.70 1.93
N SER A 62 -20.00 29.17 1.26
CA SER A 62 -20.10 30.52 0.71
C SER A 62 -21.57 30.95 0.64
N SER A 63 -21.85 32.18 0.22
CA SER A 63 -23.21 32.65 -0.07
C SER A 63 -23.98 31.75 -1.05
N SER A 64 -23.29 30.87 -1.79
CA SER A 64 -23.91 29.95 -2.76
C SER A 64 -24.78 28.90 -2.09
N ASP A 65 -24.47 28.55 -0.83
CA ASP A 65 -25.17 27.53 -0.05
C ASP A 65 -26.69 27.82 0.05
N PHE A 66 -27.08 29.09 0.03
CA PHE A 66 -28.47 29.52 0.16
C PHE A 66 -29.26 29.57 -1.14
N VAL A 67 -28.60 29.44 -2.29
CA VAL A 67 -29.21 29.53 -3.63
C VAL A 67 -29.03 28.27 -4.48
N LEU A 68 -28.08 27.39 -4.14
CA LEU A 68 -27.76 26.19 -4.93
C LEU A 68 -28.97 25.27 -5.18
N MET A 69 -29.90 25.19 -4.22
CA MET A 69 -31.10 24.36 -4.32
C MET A 69 -32.12 24.88 -5.35
N GLY A 70 -31.91 26.08 -5.90
CA GLY A 70 -32.81 26.71 -6.86
C GLY A 70 -34.10 27.25 -6.24
N PRO A 71 -34.97 27.88 -7.03
CA PRO A 71 -36.18 28.52 -6.53
C PRO A 71 -37.21 27.53 -5.99
N GLY A 72 -37.79 27.80 -4.82
CA GLY A 72 -38.73 26.90 -4.12
C GLY A 72 -38.09 25.95 -3.11
N SER A 73 -36.76 25.90 -3.04
CA SER A 73 -36.02 25.12 -2.02
C SER A 73 -34.80 25.87 -1.46
N GLY A 74 -34.19 26.75 -2.24
CA GLY A 74 -33.15 27.66 -1.75
C GLY A 74 -33.74 28.72 -0.84
N LEU A 75 -33.24 28.80 0.40
CA LEU A 75 -33.76 29.70 1.42
C LEU A 75 -33.77 31.17 0.95
N ALA A 76 -32.72 31.61 0.25
CA ALA A 76 -32.64 32.98 -0.25
C ALA A 76 -33.76 33.32 -1.25
N TYR A 77 -34.13 32.36 -2.12
CA TYR A 77 -35.22 32.56 -3.07
C TYR A 77 -36.58 32.57 -2.36
N ILE A 78 -36.80 31.65 -1.42
CA ILE A 78 -38.05 31.58 -0.66
C ILE A 78 -38.27 32.91 0.07
N LEU A 79 -37.26 33.43 0.76
CA LEU A 79 -37.35 34.71 1.47
C LEU A 79 -37.59 35.89 0.52
N ALA A 80 -36.93 35.90 -0.64
CA ALA A 80 -37.16 36.96 -1.64
C ALA A 80 -38.60 36.93 -2.20
N GLU A 81 -39.18 35.75 -2.41
CA GLU A 81 -40.58 35.60 -2.85
C GLU A 81 -41.57 35.99 -1.76
N GLU A 82 -41.27 35.72 -0.49
CA GLU A 82 -42.05 36.20 0.67
C GLU A 82 -41.92 37.71 0.91
N GLY A 83 -41.13 38.42 0.09
CA GLY A 83 -41.06 39.88 0.08
C GLY A 83 -39.94 40.48 0.95
N PHE A 84 -38.99 39.68 1.41
CA PHE A 84 -37.81 40.17 2.15
C PHE A 84 -36.73 40.71 1.21
N ASP A 85 -35.92 41.65 1.73
CA ASP A 85 -34.66 42.06 1.10
C ASP A 85 -33.53 41.16 1.61
N VAL A 86 -33.02 40.26 0.76
CA VAL A 86 -32.14 39.17 1.18
C VAL A 86 -30.68 39.50 0.87
N TRP A 87 -29.88 39.63 1.91
CA TRP A 87 -28.44 39.86 1.86
C TRP A 87 -27.70 38.59 2.25
N MET A 88 -26.61 38.29 1.57
CA MET A 88 -25.79 37.09 1.78
C MET A 88 -24.32 37.47 1.91
N GLY A 89 -23.74 37.20 3.07
CA GLY A 89 -22.34 37.49 3.39
C GLY A 89 -21.39 36.38 2.96
N ASN A 90 -20.11 36.74 2.76
CA ASN A 90 -19.01 35.81 2.55
C ASN A 90 -17.85 36.13 3.48
N ALA A 91 -17.36 35.13 4.20
CA ALA A 91 -16.22 35.25 5.11
C ALA A 91 -14.89 35.43 4.35
N ARG A 92 -13.96 36.21 4.93
CA ARG A 92 -12.59 36.36 4.42
C ARG A 92 -11.92 35.01 4.08
N GLY A 93 -11.14 34.99 3.01
CA GLY A 93 -10.42 33.80 2.52
C GLY A 93 -11.26 32.74 1.81
N ASN A 94 -12.60 32.85 1.81
CA ASN A 94 -13.44 32.02 0.96
C ASN A 94 -13.36 32.46 -0.52
N TYR A 95 -13.95 31.68 -1.43
CA TYR A 95 -13.86 31.91 -2.87
C TYR A 95 -14.23 33.35 -3.32
N TYR A 96 -15.28 33.96 -2.74
CA TYR A 96 -15.74 35.31 -3.11
C TYR A 96 -15.03 36.45 -2.34
N SER A 97 -14.28 36.10 -1.30
CA SER A 97 -13.61 37.05 -0.39
C SER A 97 -12.11 36.71 -0.24
N ARG A 98 -11.47 36.18 -1.30
CA ARG A 98 -10.03 35.84 -1.36
C ARG A 98 -9.16 37.02 -1.82
N ARG A 99 -9.39 38.22 -1.26
CA ARG A 99 -8.70 39.47 -1.65
C ARG A 99 -8.41 40.35 -0.43
N HIS A 100 -7.33 41.13 -0.52
CA HIS A 100 -6.88 42.06 0.50
C HIS A 100 -6.23 43.28 -0.16
N GLU A 101 -6.30 44.45 0.49
CA GLU A 101 -5.72 45.69 -0.02
C GLU A 101 -4.19 45.68 -0.16
N TRP A 102 -3.46 44.94 0.70
CA TRP A 102 -1.99 44.90 0.69
C TRP A 102 -1.36 43.51 0.91
N LEU A 103 -2.12 42.50 1.37
CA LEU A 103 -1.62 41.13 1.53
C LEU A 103 -1.89 40.26 0.29
N ARG A 104 -1.04 39.26 0.04
CA ARG A 104 -1.16 38.34 -1.11
C ARG A 104 -1.53 36.93 -0.66
N PRO A 105 -2.65 36.35 -1.13
CA PRO A 105 -3.08 35.00 -0.74
C PRO A 105 -2.15 33.88 -1.23
N ASP A 106 -1.39 34.12 -2.29
CA ASP A 106 -0.53 33.13 -2.97
C ASP A 106 0.98 33.33 -2.70
N ALA A 107 1.35 34.03 -1.62
CA ALA A 107 2.76 34.29 -1.30
C ALA A 107 3.45 33.03 -0.71
N LEU A 108 4.45 32.49 -1.43
CA LEU A 108 5.11 31.20 -1.13
C LEU A 108 5.88 31.12 0.20
N LEU A 109 6.22 32.27 0.81
CA LEU A 109 7.03 32.35 2.04
C LEU A 109 6.40 33.25 3.11
N ASN A 110 5.21 33.80 2.83
CA ASN A 110 4.50 34.70 3.74
C ASN A 110 3.01 34.28 3.76
N THR A 111 2.54 33.81 4.91
CA THR A 111 1.17 33.33 5.12
C THR A 111 0.28 34.36 5.82
N ASP A 112 0.69 35.63 5.92
CA ASP A 112 -0.01 36.67 6.68
C ASP A 112 -1.45 36.90 6.20
N PHE A 113 -1.74 36.65 4.90
CA PHE A 113 -3.11 36.68 4.38
C PHE A 113 -4.04 35.62 5.01
N TRP A 114 -3.49 34.52 5.51
CA TRP A 114 -4.25 33.41 6.09
C TRP A 114 -4.27 33.41 7.62
N ASP A 115 -3.71 34.45 8.25
CA ASP A 115 -3.63 34.59 9.70
C ASP A 115 -4.93 35.18 10.27
N PHE A 116 -6.00 34.38 10.21
CA PHE A 116 -7.31 34.72 10.78
C PHE A 116 -8.09 33.46 11.18
N SER A 117 -9.11 33.62 12.01
CA SER A 117 -9.98 32.55 12.47
C SER A 117 -11.46 32.95 12.37
N TRP A 118 -12.36 32.10 12.89
CA TRP A 118 -13.78 32.48 13.03
C TRP A 118 -14.01 33.64 14.00
N ASP A 119 -13.01 33.99 14.80
CA ASP A 119 -13.03 35.15 15.69
C ASP A 119 -13.08 36.45 14.89
N GLU A 120 -12.10 36.69 14.01
CA GLU A 120 -12.04 37.87 13.13
C GLU A 120 -13.25 37.93 12.18
N ILE A 121 -13.70 36.78 11.67
CA ILE A 121 -14.94 36.71 10.86
C ILE A 121 -16.15 37.21 11.68
N GLY A 122 -16.20 36.89 12.97
CA GLY A 122 -17.29 37.31 13.86
C GLY A 122 -17.23 38.78 14.27
N HIS A 123 -16.09 39.28 14.74
CA HIS A 123 -16.01 40.63 15.33
C HIS A 123 -15.53 41.72 14.37
N ILE A 124 -15.05 41.36 13.17
CA ILE A 124 -14.63 42.30 12.12
C ILE A 124 -15.52 42.17 10.88
N ASP A 125 -15.51 41.02 10.19
CA ASP A 125 -16.20 40.87 8.89
C ASP A 125 -17.70 41.10 9.02
N LEU A 126 -18.33 40.40 9.97
CA LEU A 126 -19.78 40.42 10.11
C LEU A 126 -20.32 41.83 10.46
N PRO A 127 -19.75 42.57 11.42
CA PRO A 127 -20.05 43.98 11.64
C PRO A 127 -19.93 44.86 10.40
N SER A 128 -18.83 44.74 9.64
CA SER A 128 -18.61 45.54 8.44
C SER A 128 -19.68 45.27 7.39
N MET A 129 -20.08 44.01 7.21
CA MET A 129 -21.14 43.63 6.28
C MET A 129 -22.52 44.13 6.74
N ILE A 130 -22.84 44.02 8.04
CA ILE A 130 -24.12 44.49 8.60
C ILE A 130 -24.23 46.01 8.49
N ASP A 131 -23.19 46.75 8.86
CA ASP A 131 -23.19 48.20 8.78
C ASP A 131 -23.37 48.68 7.35
N TYR A 132 -22.63 48.08 6.42
CA TYR A 132 -22.79 48.36 4.99
C TYR A 132 -24.23 48.10 4.54
N THR A 133 -24.83 46.97 4.92
CA THR A 133 -26.22 46.63 4.57
C THR A 133 -27.21 47.66 5.14
N LEU A 134 -27.09 48.03 6.42
CA LEU A 134 -27.97 49.00 7.07
C LEU A 134 -27.81 50.42 6.48
N GLU A 135 -26.57 50.85 6.23
CA GLU A 135 -26.28 52.14 5.59
C GLU A 135 -26.84 52.21 4.18
N TYR A 136 -26.58 51.18 3.36
CA TYR A 136 -27.02 51.12 1.97
C TYR A 136 -28.55 51.10 1.86
N THR A 137 -29.23 50.40 2.77
CA THR A 137 -30.69 50.29 2.79
C THR A 137 -31.38 51.42 3.54
N GLY A 138 -30.65 52.20 4.34
CA GLY A 138 -31.19 53.22 5.24
C GLY A 138 -31.97 52.67 6.44
N LYS A 139 -31.93 51.36 6.69
CA LYS A 139 -32.62 50.70 7.82
C LYS A 139 -31.77 50.74 9.08
N GLN A 140 -32.43 50.69 10.23
CA GLN A 140 -31.74 50.68 11.53
C GLN A 140 -31.47 49.27 12.06
N GLN A 141 -32.27 48.28 11.62
CA GLN A 141 -32.19 46.90 12.10
C GLN A 141 -32.46 45.90 10.99
N LEU A 142 -31.93 44.68 11.12
CA LEU A 142 -32.16 43.56 10.21
C LEU A 142 -32.39 42.24 10.96
N HIS A 143 -32.96 41.24 10.28
CA HIS A 143 -33.03 39.87 10.76
C HIS A 143 -31.78 39.11 10.30
N TYR A 144 -31.22 38.24 11.16
CA TYR A 144 -30.03 37.45 10.85
C TYR A 144 -30.33 35.96 10.87
N ILE A 145 -29.79 35.22 9.90
CA ILE A 145 -29.85 33.76 9.86
C ILE A 145 -28.43 33.23 9.62
N GLY A 146 -27.93 32.45 10.57
CA GLY A 146 -26.62 31.82 10.48
C GLY A 146 -26.73 30.30 10.35
N PHE A 147 -25.86 29.69 9.54
CA PHE A 147 -25.72 28.23 9.49
C PHE A 147 -24.35 27.77 9.99
N SER A 148 -24.31 26.80 10.91
CA SER A 148 -23.07 26.22 11.44
C SER A 148 -22.10 27.32 11.93
N GLN A 149 -20.91 27.47 11.34
CA GLN A 149 -19.97 28.57 11.67
C GLN A 149 -20.60 29.97 11.59
N GLY A 150 -21.56 30.21 10.70
CA GLY A 150 -22.28 31.50 10.64
C GLY A 150 -23.07 31.81 11.91
N THR A 151 -23.46 30.79 12.70
CA THR A 151 -24.00 30.99 14.05
C THR A 151 -22.91 31.37 15.04
N THR A 152 -21.75 30.72 14.96
CA THR A 152 -20.56 31.03 15.76
C THR A 152 -20.13 32.47 15.57
N SER A 153 -20.02 32.93 14.32
CA SER A 153 -19.66 34.32 13.98
C SER A 153 -20.65 35.33 14.57
N PHE A 154 -21.94 35.03 14.56
CA PHE A 154 -22.93 35.87 15.25
C PHE A 154 -22.75 35.87 16.76
N PHE A 155 -22.52 34.72 17.39
CA PHE A 155 -22.30 34.64 18.83
C PHE A 155 -21.03 35.38 19.26
N VAL A 156 -19.98 35.34 18.45
CA VAL A 156 -18.77 36.17 18.65
C VAL A 156 -19.10 37.65 18.54
N MET A 157 -19.77 38.08 17.46
CA MET A 157 -20.18 39.49 17.30
C MET A 157 -21.06 39.97 18.46
N GLY A 158 -22.15 39.26 18.76
CA GLY A 158 -23.13 39.68 19.76
C GLY A 158 -22.57 39.66 21.19
N SER A 159 -21.48 38.93 21.44
CA SER A 159 -20.77 38.92 22.73
C SER A 159 -19.65 39.95 22.83
N LEU A 160 -18.84 40.12 21.78
CA LEU A 160 -17.71 41.07 21.77
C LEU A 160 -18.12 42.49 21.39
N ARG A 161 -19.23 42.66 20.67
CA ARG A 161 -19.78 43.93 20.19
C ARG A 161 -21.28 44.02 20.51
N PRO A 162 -21.64 44.10 21.80
CA PRO A 162 -23.02 44.04 22.23
C PRO A 162 -23.89 45.17 21.65
N GLU A 163 -23.31 46.28 21.19
CA GLU A 163 -24.01 47.36 20.49
C GLU A 163 -24.67 46.91 19.17
N TYR A 164 -24.24 45.80 18.58
CA TYR A 164 -24.89 45.24 17.39
C TYR A 164 -26.17 44.49 17.73
N ASN A 165 -26.43 44.14 19.00
CA ASN A 165 -27.71 43.56 19.38
C ASN A 165 -28.88 44.53 19.11
N ASP A 166 -28.65 45.84 19.24
CA ASP A 166 -29.65 46.87 18.91
C ASP A 166 -29.91 47.00 17.40
N LYS A 167 -29.06 46.40 16.57
CA LYS A 167 -29.16 46.36 15.09
C LYS A 167 -29.80 45.06 14.58
N ILE A 168 -30.09 44.09 15.46
CA ILE A 168 -30.62 42.78 15.09
C ILE A 168 -32.01 42.58 15.66
N ILE A 169 -33.00 42.44 14.78
CA ILE A 169 -34.41 42.22 15.17
C ILE A 169 -34.59 40.80 15.69
N SER A 170 -34.08 39.82 14.96
CA SER A 170 -34.08 38.41 15.37
C SER A 170 -32.89 37.67 14.78
N MET A 171 -32.39 36.68 15.53
CA MET A 171 -31.37 35.76 15.07
C MET A 171 -31.92 34.34 15.01
N HIS A 172 -31.79 33.70 13.84
CA HIS A 172 -32.19 32.32 13.60
C HIS A 172 -30.95 31.45 13.40
N ALA A 173 -30.68 30.54 14.36
CA ALA A 173 -29.50 29.70 14.35
C ALA A 173 -29.78 28.32 13.75
N LEU A 174 -29.25 28.06 12.56
CA LEU A 174 -29.36 26.77 11.89
C LEU A 174 -28.13 25.92 12.23
N ALA A 175 -28.35 24.76 12.88
CA ALA A 175 -27.28 23.91 13.43
C ALA A 175 -26.27 24.71 14.27
N PRO A 176 -26.70 25.33 15.40
CA PRO A 176 -25.87 26.24 16.18
C PRO A 176 -24.63 25.57 16.75
N VAL A 177 -23.47 26.23 16.59
CA VAL A 177 -22.18 25.78 17.13
C VAL A 177 -21.60 26.89 18.01
N ALA A 178 -21.82 26.79 19.32
CA ALA A 178 -21.22 27.69 20.31
C ALA A 178 -20.27 26.94 21.27
N TYR A 179 -20.61 25.69 21.61
CA TYR A 179 -19.83 24.83 22.49
C TYR A 179 -19.59 23.48 21.82
N MET A 180 -18.33 23.04 21.79
CA MET A 180 -17.92 21.82 21.10
C MET A 180 -17.51 20.68 22.07
N ALA A 181 -17.70 20.86 23.38
CA ALA A 181 -17.22 19.95 24.42
C ALA A 181 -17.82 18.53 24.40
N HIS A 182 -18.96 18.33 23.72
CA HIS A 182 -19.64 17.05 23.61
C HIS A 182 -19.83 16.60 22.16
N ASN A 183 -18.99 17.10 21.25
CA ASN A 183 -18.98 16.61 19.88
C ASN A 183 -18.77 15.08 19.91
N ARG A 184 -19.58 14.29 19.20
CA ARG A 184 -19.44 12.83 19.13
C ARG A 184 -18.50 12.40 18.01
N ASN A 185 -18.04 13.35 17.19
CA ASN A 185 -17.13 13.09 16.10
C ASN A 185 -15.71 12.85 16.66
N LEU A 186 -15.32 11.57 16.64
CA LEU A 186 -14.08 11.06 17.22
C LEU A 186 -12.83 11.76 16.66
N LEU A 187 -12.87 12.16 15.39
CA LEU A 187 -11.77 12.86 14.70
C LEU A 187 -11.54 14.26 15.28
N PHE A 188 -12.60 15.06 15.46
CA PHE A 188 -12.49 16.43 16.00
C PHE A 188 -12.08 16.43 17.46
N ASN A 189 -12.56 15.47 18.26
CA ASN A 189 -12.17 15.34 19.67
C ASN A 189 -10.71 14.92 19.84
N ALA A 190 -10.22 14.05 18.96
CA ALA A 190 -8.83 13.58 19.01
C ALA A 190 -7.84 14.67 18.57
N LEU A 191 -8.22 15.53 17.62
CA LEU A 191 -7.36 16.60 17.08
C LEU A 191 -7.40 17.90 17.91
N ALA A 192 -8.49 18.17 18.62
CA ALA A 192 -8.67 19.42 19.38
C ALA A 192 -7.51 19.76 20.36
N PRO A 193 -6.92 18.81 21.13
CA PRO A 193 -5.80 19.09 22.04
C PRO A 193 -4.50 19.49 21.32
N PHE A 194 -4.38 19.17 20.03
CA PHE A 194 -3.16 19.39 19.23
C PHE A 194 -3.27 20.60 18.30
N SER A 195 -4.38 21.35 18.35
CA SER A 195 -4.66 22.52 17.51
C SER A 195 -3.50 23.52 17.42
N ARG A 196 -2.83 23.87 18.53
CA ARG A 196 -1.67 24.78 18.53
C ARG A 196 -0.45 24.21 17.80
N ASN A 197 -0.22 22.90 17.90
CA ASN A 197 0.90 22.22 17.24
C ASN A 197 0.65 22.06 15.75
N ILE A 198 -0.61 21.81 15.35
CA ILE A 198 -1.04 21.74 13.95
C ILE A 198 -0.89 23.12 13.29
N ALA A 199 -1.31 24.20 13.96
CA ALA A 199 -1.14 25.57 13.47
C ALA A 199 0.34 25.95 13.35
N SER A 200 1.17 25.59 14.34
CA SER A 200 2.62 25.86 14.30
C SER A 200 3.32 25.11 13.18
N LEU A 201 2.92 23.86 12.92
CA LEU A 201 3.44 23.04 11.83
C LEU A 201 3.01 23.58 10.46
N ALA A 202 1.75 23.99 10.31
CA ALA A 202 1.22 24.55 9.07
C ALA A 202 1.94 25.85 8.68
N ASN A 203 2.21 26.73 9.66
CA ASN A 203 2.99 27.96 9.46
C ASN A 203 4.46 27.67 9.10
N LEU A 204 5.07 26.64 9.70
CA LEU A 204 6.47 26.26 9.45
C LEU A 204 6.72 25.77 8.01
N ILE A 205 5.73 25.12 7.39
CA ILE A 205 5.82 24.59 6.02
C ILE A 205 5.17 25.50 4.97
N GLY A 206 4.77 26.72 5.37
CA GLY A 206 4.14 27.70 4.48
C GLY A 206 2.76 27.28 3.97
N MET A 207 2.07 26.37 4.66
CA MET A 207 0.72 25.92 4.31
C MET A 207 -0.33 26.84 4.94
N GLY A 208 -0.63 27.97 4.27
CA GLY A 208 -1.69 28.88 4.69
C GLY A 208 -3.10 28.49 4.20
N GLU A 209 -3.22 27.85 3.04
CA GLU A 209 -4.51 27.53 2.42
C GLU A 209 -4.90 26.05 2.62
N PHE A 210 -6.02 25.81 3.31
CA PHE A 210 -6.57 24.48 3.52
C PHE A 210 -7.49 24.08 2.35
N LEU A 211 -7.13 23.02 1.61
CA LEU A 211 -7.81 22.55 0.39
C LEU A 211 -7.91 23.64 -0.71
N PRO A 212 -6.78 24.02 -1.33
CA PRO A 212 -6.73 25.10 -2.30
C PRO A 212 -7.62 24.81 -3.51
N ASN A 213 -8.46 25.79 -3.86
CA ASN A 213 -9.45 25.65 -4.93
C ASN A 213 -8.77 25.86 -6.29
N ASN A 214 -7.96 24.88 -6.70
CA ASN A 214 -7.18 24.92 -7.93
C ASN A 214 -7.87 24.15 -9.07
N ILE A 215 -7.39 24.35 -10.29
CA ILE A 215 -7.93 23.74 -11.50
C ILE A 215 -8.04 22.21 -11.39
N ILE A 216 -7.12 21.58 -10.67
CA ILE A 216 -7.05 20.12 -10.51
C ILE A 216 -8.19 19.62 -9.61
N PHE A 217 -8.46 20.30 -8.49
CA PHE A 217 -9.56 19.92 -7.58
C PHE A 217 -10.94 20.23 -8.17
N ASN A 218 -11.10 21.33 -8.91
CA ASN A 218 -12.35 21.63 -9.62
C ASN A 218 -12.59 20.64 -10.77
N TRP A 219 -11.56 20.31 -11.53
CA TRP A 219 -11.64 19.27 -12.56
C TRP A 219 -11.96 17.90 -11.96
N ALA A 220 -11.31 17.52 -10.86
CA ALA A 220 -11.58 16.26 -10.16
C ALA A 220 -12.99 16.22 -9.57
N GLY A 221 -13.45 17.28 -8.92
CA GLY A 221 -14.81 17.40 -8.42
C GLY A 221 -15.83 17.22 -9.54
N GLN A 222 -15.72 18.01 -10.63
CA GLN A 222 -16.60 17.99 -11.82
C GLN A 222 -16.58 16.67 -12.59
N THR A 223 -15.43 16.00 -12.61
CA THR A 223 -15.28 14.70 -13.26
C THR A 223 -15.91 13.65 -12.37
N PHE A 224 -15.46 13.51 -11.12
CA PHE A 224 -15.69 12.36 -10.24
C PHE A 224 -16.96 12.34 -9.42
N CYS A 225 -17.63 13.46 -9.18
CA CYS A 225 -18.78 13.48 -8.25
C CYS A 225 -20.15 13.70 -8.92
N HIS A 226 -20.28 13.45 -10.24
CA HIS A 226 -21.54 13.63 -10.98
C HIS A 226 -22.66 12.65 -10.72
N ASP A 227 -23.87 13.07 -11.11
CA ASP A 227 -25.11 12.34 -10.80
C ASP A 227 -25.13 10.94 -11.41
N GLU A 228 -24.32 10.74 -12.45
CA GLU A 228 -24.04 9.44 -13.09
C GLU A 228 -22.61 8.93 -12.83
N ALA A 229 -21.84 9.62 -11.97
CA ALA A 229 -20.48 9.21 -11.62
C ALA A 229 -20.49 8.05 -10.64
N ILE A 230 -19.68 7.04 -10.95
CA ILE A 230 -19.52 5.85 -10.11
C ILE A 230 -18.98 6.19 -8.70
N PHE A 231 -18.31 7.33 -8.53
CA PHE A 231 -17.78 7.79 -7.24
C PHE A 231 -18.74 8.69 -6.45
N GLN A 232 -19.96 8.96 -6.93
CA GLN A 232 -20.96 9.77 -6.21
C GLN A 232 -21.23 9.28 -4.76
N PRO A 233 -21.27 7.97 -4.44
CA PRO A 233 -21.43 7.48 -3.08
C PRO A 233 -20.20 7.72 -2.21
N VAL A 234 -19.01 7.71 -2.82
CA VAL A 234 -17.73 8.01 -2.16
C VAL A 234 -17.65 9.50 -1.86
N CYS A 235 -18.02 10.34 -2.83
CA CYS A 235 -18.13 11.77 -2.66
C CYS A 235 -19.12 12.06 -1.52
N SER A 236 -20.36 11.63 -1.71
CA SER A 236 -21.29 11.15 -0.70
C SER A 236 -20.81 11.19 0.76
N SER A 237 -20.02 10.15 1.03
CA SER A 237 -19.50 9.70 2.32
C SER A 237 -18.53 10.65 3.01
N ILE A 238 -17.85 11.53 2.26
CA ILE A 238 -16.89 12.52 2.81
C ILE A 238 -17.59 13.63 3.57
N LEU A 239 -18.72 14.11 3.05
CA LEU A 239 -19.60 15.02 3.78
C LEU A 239 -20.24 14.33 4.98
N PHE A 240 -20.63 13.07 4.82
CA PHE A 240 -21.34 12.31 5.86
C PHE A 240 -20.46 11.95 7.06
N LEU A 241 -19.14 11.84 6.87
CA LEU A 241 -18.14 11.66 7.93
C LEU A 241 -17.98 12.90 8.84
N ILE A 242 -18.31 14.09 8.34
CA ILE A 242 -18.20 15.35 9.09
C ILE A 242 -19.56 15.75 9.70
N CYS A 243 -20.65 15.58 8.94
CA CYS A 243 -21.96 16.14 9.27
C CYS A 243 -23.02 15.13 9.79
N GLY A 244 -22.73 13.82 9.76
CA GLY A 244 -23.64 12.75 10.20
C GLY A 244 -24.48 12.11 9.08
N TRP A 245 -25.11 10.97 9.41
CA TRP A 245 -25.77 10.06 8.45
C TRP A 245 -27.30 10.23 8.43
N ASN A 246 -27.88 10.61 7.29
CA ASN A 246 -29.33 10.47 7.03
C ASN A 246 -29.64 10.31 5.53
N VAL A 247 -29.78 9.06 5.08
CA VAL A 247 -29.95 8.71 3.66
C VAL A 247 -31.31 9.09 3.07
N ASN A 248 -32.30 9.42 3.91
CA ASN A 248 -33.70 9.57 3.49
C ASN A 248 -34.09 11.02 3.14
N GLN A 249 -33.21 12.00 3.32
CA GLN A 249 -33.51 13.42 3.10
C GLN A 249 -32.58 14.12 2.09
N HIS A 250 -31.66 13.41 1.44
CA HIS A 250 -30.68 14.01 0.54
C HIS A 250 -30.94 13.67 -0.92
N ASN A 251 -31.06 14.71 -1.75
CA ASN A 251 -31.06 14.56 -3.19
C ASN A 251 -29.60 14.43 -3.66
N ALA A 252 -29.19 13.23 -4.05
CA ALA A 252 -27.81 12.85 -4.42
C ALA A 252 -27.20 13.77 -5.50
N THR A 253 -28.06 14.40 -6.29
CA THR A 253 -27.78 15.23 -7.47
C THR A 253 -27.06 16.56 -7.15
N GLN A 254 -27.06 17.01 -5.89
CA GLN A 254 -26.53 18.34 -5.49
C GLN A 254 -25.27 18.29 -4.62
N LEU A 255 -24.78 17.10 -4.27
CA LEU A 255 -23.66 16.84 -3.33
C LEU A 255 -22.24 16.90 -3.97
N PHE A 256 -22.18 17.28 -5.24
CA PHE A 256 -20.99 17.29 -6.11
C PHE A 256 -19.87 18.24 -5.69
N SER A 257 -20.20 19.32 -4.98
CA SER A 257 -19.28 20.46 -4.83
C SER A 257 -18.19 20.28 -3.76
N ARG A 258 -18.06 19.14 -3.07
CA ARG A 258 -17.31 19.09 -1.79
C ARG A 258 -16.32 17.94 -1.48
N ASN A 259 -16.07 16.93 -2.31
CA ASN A 259 -15.52 15.67 -1.77
C ASN A 259 -14.15 15.20 -2.32
N ALA A 260 -13.06 15.66 -1.68
CA ALA A 260 -11.68 15.25 -1.96
C ALA A 260 -10.90 14.62 -0.77
N THR A 261 -11.55 14.23 0.33
CA THR A 261 -10.87 14.05 1.65
C THR A 261 -10.88 12.65 2.33
N VAL A 262 -11.52 11.58 1.81
CA VAL A 262 -11.78 10.31 2.58
C VAL A 262 -10.86 9.13 2.28
N PHE A 263 -9.92 9.27 1.34
CA PHE A 263 -9.15 8.17 0.78
C PHE A 263 -8.05 7.54 1.69
N LYS A 264 -8.11 7.64 3.03
CA LYS A 264 -6.94 7.38 3.93
C LYS A 264 -7.05 6.25 4.98
N MET A 265 -8.12 5.46 5.09
CA MET A 265 -8.37 4.65 6.32
C MET A 265 -8.17 3.11 6.30
N LEU A 266 -7.66 2.45 5.24
CA LEU A 266 -7.81 0.97 5.07
C LEU A 266 -6.49 0.13 5.08
N SER A 267 -5.62 0.27 6.08
CA SER A 267 -4.28 -0.40 6.10
C SER A 267 -4.08 -1.53 7.14
N GLY A 268 -5.11 -1.94 7.89
CA GLY A 268 -4.91 -2.58 9.21
C GLY A 268 -4.96 -4.11 9.37
N LEU A 269 -5.24 -4.95 8.36
CA LEU A 269 -5.75 -6.32 8.63
C LEU A 269 -4.84 -7.51 8.24
N LEU A 270 -3.56 -7.30 7.95
CA LEU A 270 -2.72 -8.30 7.24
C LEU A 270 -1.80 -9.17 8.12
N LEU A 271 -2.00 -9.20 9.43
CA LEU A 271 -1.01 -9.72 10.35
C LEU A 271 -1.39 -11.08 11.00
N LEU A 272 -1.89 -12.07 10.24
CA LEU A 272 -2.35 -13.35 10.80
C LEU A 272 -2.01 -14.62 9.99
N PHE A 273 -0.79 -14.79 9.46
CA PHE A 273 -0.48 -16.06 8.78
C PHE A 273 0.96 -16.55 8.88
N SER A 274 1.27 -17.26 9.97
CA SER A 274 2.52 -18.03 10.05
C SER A 274 2.66 -18.96 11.24
N VAL A 275 1.97 -20.09 11.13
CA VAL A 275 2.39 -21.34 11.77
C VAL A 275 1.94 -22.44 10.80
N ALA A 276 2.72 -23.44 10.36
CA ALA A 276 4.02 -23.94 10.75
C ALA A 276 4.64 -24.80 9.64
N VAL A 277 5.97 -24.71 9.57
CA VAL A 277 6.88 -25.71 9.00
C VAL A 277 7.11 -26.80 10.04
N THR A 278 6.70 -28.02 9.71
CA THR A 278 6.83 -29.25 10.50
C THR A 278 8.27 -29.66 10.82
N TYR A 279 8.48 -30.09 12.06
CA TYR A 279 9.33 -31.20 12.53
C TYR A 279 10.62 -31.54 11.76
N ALA A 280 11.75 -31.10 12.32
CA ALA A 280 13.01 -31.85 12.32
C ALA A 280 13.27 -32.27 13.77
N GLY A 281 14.01 -33.37 13.99
CA GLY A 281 14.29 -34.02 15.29
C GLY A 281 13.98 -33.15 16.51
N ARG A 282 12.82 -33.41 17.11
CA ARG A 282 12.26 -32.55 18.16
C ARG A 282 13.20 -32.51 19.36
N SER A 283 13.56 -31.30 19.78
CA SER A 283 14.08 -31.02 21.11
C SER A 283 13.20 -31.68 22.17
N PRO A 284 13.74 -32.10 23.34
CA PRO A 284 12.93 -32.69 24.42
C PRO A 284 11.75 -31.80 24.85
N ASN A 285 11.81 -30.51 24.52
CA ASN A 285 10.77 -29.53 24.79
C ASN A 285 10.14 -28.97 23.52
N ALA A 286 10.43 -29.51 22.34
CA ALA A 286 9.81 -29.03 21.11
C ALA A 286 8.29 -29.24 21.11
N ASP A 287 7.77 -30.23 21.85
CA ASP A 287 6.35 -30.39 22.14
C ASP A 287 5.79 -29.18 22.89
N TYR A 288 6.50 -28.73 23.93
CA TYR A 288 6.14 -27.57 24.76
C TYR A 288 6.29 -26.25 23.99
N VAL A 289 7.37 -26.09 23.22
CA VAL A 289 7.59 -24.92 22.35
C VAL A 289 6.53 -24.88 21.24
N GLU A 290 6.20 -26.02 20.63
CA GLU A 290 5.10 -26.09 19.66
C GLU A 290 3.74 -25.84 20.30
N GLU A 291 3.51 -26.28 21.54
CA GLU A 291 2.29 -25.98 22.29
C GLU A 291 2.19 -24.48 22.63
N LEU A 292 3.29 -23.84 23.03
CA LEU A 292 3.39 -22.38 23.19
C LEU A 292 3.10 -21.63 21.88
N ILE A 293 3.63 -22.12 20.75
CA ILE A 293 3.39 -21.54 19.42
C ILE A 293 1.94 -21.79 18.96
N ARG A 294 1.35 -22.96 19.26
CA ARG A 294 -0.01 -23.34 18.82
C ARG A 294 -1.13 -22.75 19.67
N ASN A 295 -0.96 -22.66 20.99
CA ASN A 295 -1.97 -22.14 21.91
C ASN A 295 -2.09 -20.61 21.86
N ASN A 296 -1.16 -19.93 21.17
CA ASN A 296 -1.25 -18.51 20.90
C ASN A 296 -2.04 -18.27 19.59
N GLU A 297 -3.33 -18.64 19.57
CA GLU A 297 -4.27 -18.35 18.49
C GLU A 297 -4.39 -16.82 18.31
N PHE A 298 -3.43 -16.25 17.58
CA PHE A 298 -3.42 -14.89 17.08
C PHE A 298 -3.73 -13.73 18.07
N GLY A 299 -3.57 -13.95 19.37
CA GLY A 299 -4.07 -13.00 20.37
C GLY A 299 -3.47 -13.16 21.76
N ARG A 300 -2.16 -12.92 21.88
CA ARG A 300 -1.48 -12.14 22.95
C ARG A 300 0.03 -12.17 22.71
N ILE A 301 0.53 -11.17 21.96
CA ILE A 301 1.98 -10.87 21.83
C ILE A 301 2.55 -10.44 23.20
N SER A 302 1.66 -9.92 24.06
CA SER A 302 1.89 -9.53 25.44
C SER A 302 0.57 -9.58 26.20
N ASP A 303 0.60 -9.83 27.50
CA ASP A 303 -0.56 -9.61 28.37
C ASP A 303 -1.00 -8.12 28.39
N SER A 304 -0.08 -7.19 28.04
CA SER A 304 -0.34 -5.77 27.85
C SER A 304 0.80 -5.09 27.08
N VAL A 305 0.58 -4.80 25.79
CA VAL A 305 1.56 -4.11 24.91
C VAL A 305 1.93 -2.72 25.46
N VAL A 306 0.99 -2.04 26.11
CA VAL A 306 1.21 -0.71 26.72
C VAL A 306 2.10 -0.80 27.97
N GLU A 307 2.04 -1.92 28.68
CA GLU A 307 2.93 -2.18 29.81
C GLU A 307 4.33 -2.51 29.31
N ASP A 308 4.46 -3.40 28.32
CA ASP A 308 5.75 -3.79 27.74
C ASP A 308 6.49 -2.61 27.13
N ALA A 309 5.79 -1.68 26.47
CA ALA A 309 6.37 -0.45 25.91
C ALA A 309 6.95 0.52 26.96
N LYS A 310 6.77 0.25 28.26
CA LYS A 310 7.34 1.03 29.37
C LYS A 310 8.49 0.31 30.08
N LEU A 311 8.75 -0.95 29.73
CA LEU A 311 9.78 -1.77 30.35
C LEU A 311 11.05 -1.76 29.51
N ASP A 312 12.19 -1.77 30.17
CA ASP A 312 13.47 -2.07 29.54
C ASP A 312 13.65 -3.59 29.39
N VAL A 313 14.73 -4.03 28.75
CA VAL A 313 15.00 -5.47 28.56
C VAL A 313 15.03 -6.22 29.89
N PRO A 314 15.70 -5.72 30.94
CA PRO A 314 15.67 -6.37 32.23
C PRO A 314 14.29 -6.63 32.81
N ASP A 315 13.45 -5.59 32.84
CA ASP A 315 12.13 -5.71 33.42
C ASP A 315 11.18 -6.50 32.52
N LEU A 316 11.33 -6.42 31.20
CA LEU A 316 10.55 -7.19 30.24
C LEU A 316 10.82 -8.71 30.37
N VAL A 317 12.09 -9.12 30.43
CA VAL A 317 12.47 -10.53 30.57
C VAL A 317 12.01 -11.09 31.93
N ARG A 318 12.16 -10.31 33.00
CA ARG A 318 11.68 -10.68 34.35
C ARG A 318 10.17 -10.78 34.43
N LYS A 319 9.42 -9.89 33.77
CA LYS A 319 7.95 -9.96 33.66
C LYS A 319 7.51 -11.31 33.12
N TYR A 320 8.17 -11.78 32.06
CA TYR A 320 7.90 -13.09 31.45
C TYR A 320 8.48 -14.28 32.23
N ARG A 321 9.09 -14.02 33.40
CA ARG A 321 9.66 -14.99 34.35
C ARG A 321 10.84 -15.81 33.81
N TYR A 322 11.55 -15.28 32.83
CA TYR A 322 12.83 -15.86 32.43
C TYR A 322 13.94 -15.39 33.38
N PRO A 323 14.95 -16.22 33.66
CA PRO A 323 16.14 -15.76 34.34
C PRO A 323 16.87 -14.72 33.46
N LEU A 324 17.40 -13.69 34.08
CA LEU A 324 18.22 -12.71 33.40
C LEU A 324 19.42 -12.35 34.24
N GLU A 325 20.58 -12.32 33.59
CA GLU A 325 21.80 -11.75 34.13
C GLU A 325 22.20 -10.53 33.28
N GLU A 326 22.61 -9.46 33.96
CA GLU A 326 23.13 -8.24 33.36
C GLU A 326 24.63 -8.20 33.60
N HIS A 327 25.39 -8.02 32.53
CA HIS A 327 26.84 -7.94 32.59
C HIS A 327 27.29 -6.60 32.02
N THR A 328 28.38 -6.08 32.56
CA THR A 328 29.01 -4.87 32.04
C THR A 328 30.46 -5.17 31.72
N ILE A 329 30.91 -4.77 30.54
CA ILE A 329 32.29 -4.91 30.11
C ILE A 329 32.86 -3.54 29.74
N VAL A 330 34.16 -3.38 29.90
CA VAL A 330 34.89 -2.19 29.45
C VAL A 330 35.75 -2.60 28.28
N THR A 331 35.58 -1.94 27.14
CA THR A 331 36.39 -2.17 25.96
C THR A 331 37.80 -1.58 26.14
N PRO A 332 38.80 -2.03 25.39
CA PRO A 332 40.16 -1.49 25.45
C PRO A 332 40.27 0.03 25.23
N ASP A 333 39.33 0.61 24.49
CA ASP A 333 39.24 2.05 24.24
C ASP A 333 38.33 2.80 25.22
N GLY A 334 37.80 2.14 26.25
CA GLY A 334 37.15 2.78 27.39
C GLY A 334 35.62 2.88 27.30
N TYR A 335 34.97 2.31 26.29
CA TYR A 335 33.51 2.20 26.24
C TYR A 335 33.00 1.14 27.21
N ILE A 336 31.88 1.42 27.85
CA ILE A 336 31.27 0.55 28.86
C ILE A 336 30.00 -0.06 28.26
N LEU A 337 30.07 -1.34 27.88
CA LEU A 337 29.01 -2.05 27.17
C LEU A 337 28.17 -2.90 28.12
N GLY A 338 26.85 -2.85 27.99
CA GLY A 338 25.91 -3.72 28.70
C GLY A 338 25.58 -4.99 27.90
N LEU A 339 25.65 -6.16 28.51
CA LEU A 339 25.22 -7.43 27.91
C LEU A 339 24.07 -8.01 28.73
N HIS A 340 23.12 -8.64 28.03
CA HIS A 340 22.00 -9.34 28.64
C HIS A 340 22.12 -10.84 28.37
N ARG A 341 21.91 -11.66 29.40
CA ARG A 341 22.01 -13.12 29.30
C ARG A 341 20.76 -13.79 29.84
N ILE A 342 20.20 -14.71 29.05
CA ILE A 342 19.13 -15.63 29.47
C ILE A 342 19.74 -17.03 29.60
N PRO A 343 20.13 -17.47 30.82
CA PRO A 343 20.88 -18.71 31.00
C PRO A 343 20.05 -20.00 30.82
N HIS A 344 18.72 -19.92 30.93
CA HIS A 344 17.81 -21.05 30.74
C HIS A 344 16.37 -20.62 30.48
N GLY A 345 15.55 -21.54 29.96
CA GLY A 345 14.10 -21.37 29.85
C GLY A 345 13.39 -21.18 31.19
N ARG A 346 12.15 -20.67 31.14
CA ARG A 346 11.34 -20.17 32.26
C ARG A 346 11.13 -21.18 33.38
N GLU A 347 10.80 -22.41 33.02
CA GLU A 347 10.43 -23.44 34.00
C GLU A 347 11.63 -24.11 34.65
N ASN A 348 12.86 -23.73 34.27
CA ASN A 348 14.08 -24.28 34.83
C ASN A 348 14.31 -25.77 34.53
N ASN A 349 13.49 -26.34 33.63
CA ASN A 349 13.49 -27.74 33.23
C ASN A 349 14.67 -28.08 32.28
N ASN A 350 15.24 -27.07 31.63
CA ASN A 350 16.32 -27.20 30.65
C ASN A 350 17.67 -26.83 31.24
N ARG A 351 18.08 -27.62 32.25
CA ARG A 351 19.40 -27.56 32.87
C ARG A 351 20.31 -28.73 32.45
N PRO A 352 20.71 -28.88 31.17
CA PRO A 352 21.93 -29.61 30.87
C PRO A 352 23.10 -29.01 31.68
N LYS A 353 23.97 -29.85 32.24
CA LYS A 353 25.19 -29.40 32.95
C LYS A 353 26.17 -28.65 32.03
N ASP A 354 26.08 -28.87 30.71
CA ASP A 354 26.99 -28.32 29.72
C ASP A 354 26.21 -27.77 28.51
N LYS A 355 25.81 -26.50 28.56
CA LYS A 355 24.96 -25.89 27.53
C LYS A 355 25.78 -25.32 26.36
N PRO A 356 25.31 -25.43 25.11
CA PRO A 356 25.88 -24.67 24.01
C PRO A 356 25.54 -23.18 24.20
N VAL A 357 26.53 -22.32 23.99
CA VAL A 357 26.38 -20.87 24.13
C VAL A 357 26.02 -20.28 22.76
N ILE A 358 25.00 -19.43 22.73
CA ILE A 358 24.64 -18.63 21.56
C ILE A 358 24.86 -17.16 21.90
N PHE A 359 25.62 -16.47 21.07
CA PHE A 359 25.77 -15.02 21.11
C PHE A 359 24.98 -14.37 19.96
N ILE A 360 24.11 -13.42 20.29
CA ILE A 360 23.21 -12.75 19.34
C ILE A 360 23.53 -11.25 19.30
N MET A 361 23.66 -10.69 18.09
CA MET A 361 23.99 -9.29 17.87
C MET A 361 22.97 -8.57 16.97
N HIS A 362 22.51 -7.40 17.44
CA HIS A 362 21.46 -6.59 16.82
C HIS A 362 21.92 -5.84 15.56
N GLY A 363 20.95 -5.24 14.85
CA GLY A 363 21.15 -4.49 13.61
C GLY A 363 21.49 -3.01 13.82
N LEU A 364 21.52 -2.26 12.71
CA LEU A 364 21.65 -0.80 12.72
C LEU A 364 20.49 -0.19 13.53
N LEU A 365 20.81 0.76 14.43
CA LEU A 365 19.83 1.48 15.28
C LEU A 365 19.01 0.59 16.25
N GLY A 366 19.43 -0.67 16.44
CA GLY A 366 18.81 -1.65 17.32
C GLY A 366 19.48 -1.78 18.70
N SER A 367 18.99 -2.76 19.48
CA SER A 367 19.61 -3.19 20.74
C SER A 367 19.29 -4.66 21.01
N SER A 368 19.79 -5.21 22.12
CA SER A 368 19.39 -6.54 22.61
C SER A 368 17.87 -6.71 22.78
N ALA A 369 17.10 -5.61 22.86
CA ALA A 369 15.64 -5.64 22.89
C ALA A 369 15.03 -6.32 21.65
N ASP A 370 15.66 -6.18 20.49
CA ASP A 370 15.19 -6.70 19.20
C ASP A 370 14.84 -8.21 19.26
N PHE A 371 15.52 -8.96 20.14
CA PHE A 371 15.37 -10.41 20.25
C PHE A 371 14.39 -10.88 21.32
N VAL A 372 13.85 -9.95 22.13
CA VAL A 372 12.91 -10.23 23.24
C VAL A 372 11.60 -9.44 23.14
N LEU A 373 11.53 -8.38 22.33
CA LEU A 373 10.35 -7.52 22.21
C LEU A 373 9.08 -8.25 21.78
N MET A 374 9.20 -9.30 20.97
CA MET A 374 8.06 -10.09 20.49
C MET A 374 7.47 -11.04 21.56
N GLY A 375 8.03 -11.06 22.77
CA GLY A 375 7.55 -11.88 23.89
C GLY A 375 7.85 -13.39 23.74
N PRO A 376 7.54 -14.19 24.78
CA PRO A 376 7.73 -15.64 24.75
C PRO A 376 6.94 -16.33 23.62
N GLY A 377 7.55 -17.31 22.97
CA GLY A 377 6.95 -18.03 21.82
C GLY A 377 7.20 -17.38 20.45
N SER A 378 7.65 -16.12 20.40
CA SER A 378 8.00 -15.42 19.15
C SER A 378 9.39 -14.79 19.16
N GLY A 379 9.83 -14.22 20.29
CA GLY A 379 11.17 -13.64 20.43
C GLY A 379 12.26 -14.71 20.34
N LEU A 380 13.23 -14.52 19.45
CA LEU A 380 14.29 -15.51 19.16
C LEU A 380 15.08 -15.90 20.43
N ALA A 381 15.37 -14.95 21.32
CA ALA A 381 16.12 -15.23 22.53
C ALA A 381 15.34 -16.14 23.51
N TYR A 382 14.03 -15.96 23.63
CA TYR A 382 13.18 -16.84 24.44
C TYR A 382 13.10 -18.24 23.85
N ILE A 383 12.88 -18.35 22.53
CA ILE A 383 12.83 -19.64 21.84
C ILE A 383 14.13 -20.41 22.07
N LEU A 384 15.28 -19.78 21.87
CA LEU A 384 16.58 -20.43 22.07
C LEU A 384 16.83 -20.83 23.54
N ALA A 385 16.40 -20.02 24.51
CA ALA A 385 16.50 -20.37 25.92
C ALA A 385 15.62 -21.58 26.28
N GLU A 386 14.42 -21.68 25.70
CA GLU A 386 13.53 -22.84 25.85
C GLU A 386 14.04 -24.08 25.10
N GLU A 387 14.80 -23.90 24.02
CA GLU A 387 15.51 -24.99 23.33
C GLU A 387 16.75 -25.49 24.09
N GLY A 388 17.09 -24.84 25.21
CA GLY A 388 18.14 -25.28 26.13
C GLY A 388 19.52 -24.66 25.88
N PHE A 389 19.60 -23.60 25.07
CA PHE A 389 20.80 -22.82 24.87
C PHE A 389 21.05 -21.83 26.02
N ASP A 390 22.32 -21.48 26.22
CA ASP A 390 22.72 -20.33 27.04
C ASP A 390 22.83 -19.09 26.14
N VAL A 391 21.85 -18.18 26.23
CA VAL A 391 21.67 -17.10 25.26
C VAL A 391 22.27 -15.80 25.79
N TRP A 392 23.22 -15.25 25.04
CA TRP A 392 23.87 -13.97 25.29
C TRP A 392 23.49 -12.97 24.21
N MET A 393 23.12 -11.76 24.61
CA MET A 393 22.69 -10.68 23.73
C MET A 393 23.60 -9.46 23.93
N GLY A 394 24.30 -9.08 22.87
CA GLY A 394 25.21 -7.94 22.86
C GLY A 394 24.49 -6.61 22.63
N ASN A 395 25.09 -5.52 23.13
CA ASN A 395 24.68 -4.15 22.82
C ASN A 395 25.90 -3.35 22.35
N ALA A 396 25.85 -2.85 21.12
CA ALA A 396 26.92 -2.04 20.55
C ALA A 396 27.10 -0.70 21.29
N ARG A 397 28.35 -0.20 21.34
CA ARG A 397 28.66 1.13 21.89
C ARG A 397 27.73 2.22 21.36
N GLY A 398 27.34 3.13 22.23
CA GLY A 398 26.48 4.27 21.92
C GLY A 398 24.99 3.95 21.79
N ASN A 399 24.55 2.68 21.84
CA ASN A 399 23.12 2.40 21.98
C ASN A 399 22.64 2.62 23.43
N TYR A 400 21.33 2.58 23.67
CA TYR A 400 20.69 2.80 24.98
C TYR A 400 21.39 2.11 26.17
N TYR A 401 21.79 0.83 26.03
CA TYR A 401 22.39 0.03 27.10
C TYR A 401 23.93 0.18 27.20
N SER A 402 24.55 0.82 26.20
CA SER A 402 26.01 0.94 26.05
C SER A 402 26.44 2.39 25.77
N ARG A 403 25.68 3.38 26.26
CA ARG A 403 25.95 4.83 26.11
C ARG A 403 26.82 5.40 27.25
N ARG A 404 27.95 4.74 27.54
CA ARG A 404 28.85 5.12 28.64
C ARG A 404 30.32 4.90 28.25
N HIS A 405 31.21 5.71 28.84
CA HIS A 405 32.65 5.64 28.66
C HIS A 405 33.37 6.03 29.95
N GLU A 406 34.59 5.54 30.17
CA GLU A 406 35.40 5.86 31.35
C GLU A 406 35.80 7.34 31.49
N SER A 407 35.80 8.11 30.39
CA SER A 407 36.35 9.46 30.34
C SER A 407 35.58 10.41 29.43
N LEU A 408 35.05 9.90 28.30
CA LEU A 408 34.25 10.68 27.35
C LEU A 408 32.82 10.87 27.83
N ARG A 409 32.22 12.02 27.53
CA ARG A 409 30.84 12.36 27.88
C ARG A 409 29.96 12.32 26.63
N PRO A 410 28.89 11.50 26.60
CA PRO A 410 28.01 11.41 25.43
C PRO A 410 27.20 12.69 25.17
N ASP A 411 26.91 13.47 26.22
CA ASP A 411 26.12 14.71 26.18
C ASP A 411 26.99 15.98 26.18
N ALA A 412 28.27 15.89 25.78
CA ALA A 412 29.15 17.04 25.74
C ALA A 412 28.73 18.04 24.66
N LEU A 413 28.57 19.32 25.03
CA LEU A 413 28.23 20.38 24.08
C LEU A 413 29.43 20.68 23.17
N LEU A 414 29.22 20.66 21.85
CA LEU A 414 30.22 20.97 20.82
C LEU A 414 31.44 20.01 20.78
N ASN A 415 31.46 18.95 21.59
CA ASN A 415 32.47 17.89 21.55
C ASN A 415 31.77 16.56 21.22
N THR A 416 32.16 15.96 20.10
CA THR A 416 31.58 14.73 19.54
C THR A 416 32.51 13.52 19.71
N ASP A 417 33.56 13.60 20.51
CA ASP A 417 34.59 12.55 20.65
C ASP A 417 33.99 11.20 21.09
N PHE A 418 32.95 11.22 21.94
CA PHE A 418 32.22 10.01 22.32
C PHE A 418 31.57 9.28 21.13
N TRP A 419 31.21 10.02 20.07
CA TRP A 419 30.51 9.53 18.88
C TRP A 419 31.44 9.28 17.68
N ASP A 420 32.77 9.41 17.83
CA ASP A 420 33.76 9.13 16.77
C ASP A 420 34.03 7.62 16.62
N PHE A 421 32.99 6.87 16.25
CA PHE A 421 33.08 5.44 15.94
C PHE A 421 32.09 5.04 14.84
N SER A 422 32.31 3.88 14.23
CA SER A 422 31.39 3.23 13.29
C SER A 422 31.29 1.72 13.55
N TRP A 423 30.68 0.95 12.65
CA TRP A 423 30.71 -0.52 12.77
C TRP A 423 32.11 -1.13 12.66
N ASP A 424 33.12 -0.37 12.23
CA ASP A 424 34.51 -0.81 12.23
C ASP A 424 34.96 -1.10 13.68
N GLU A 425 34.76 -0.14 14.58
CA GLU A 425 35.05 -0.30 16.01
C GLU A 425 34.12 -1.33 16.67
N ILE A 426 32.84 -1.37 16.30
CA ILE A 426 31.90 -2.37 16.84
C ILE A 426 32.37 -3.80 16.49
N GLY A 427 32.77 -4.05 15.25
CA GLY A 427 33.27 -5.36 14.83
C GLY A 427 34.69 -5.67 15.32
N ASN A 428 35.57 -4.66 15.38
CA ASN A 428 36.99 -4.86 15.70
C ASN A 428 37.31 -4.80 17.21
N ILE A 429 36.43 -4.21 18.02
CA ILE A 429 36.68 -3.96 19.45
C ILE A 429 35.53 -4.50 20.31
N ASP A 430 34.30 -4.05 20.08
CA ASP A 430 33.16 -4.43 20.94
C ASP A 430 32.91 -5.92 20.88
N LEU A 431 32.72 -6.45 19.67
CA LEU A 431 32.35 -7.84 19.47
C LEU A 431 33.40 -8.83 20.02
N PRO A 432 34.72 -8.64 19.77
CA PRO A 432 35.78 -9.39 20.45
C PRO A 432 35.70 -9.34 21.97
N SER A 433 35.50 -8.15 22.55
CA SER A 433 35.44 -7.96 24.01
C SER A 433 34.24 -8.69 24.63
N MET A 434 33.08 -8.64 23.95
CA MET A 434 31.87 -9.35 24.35
C MET A 434 32.04 -10.87 24.26
N ILE A 435 32.57 -11.38 23.14
CA ILE A 435 32.80 -12.82 22.95
C ILE A 435 33.79 -13.36 23.99
N ASP A 436 34.90 -12.66 24.22
CA ASP A 436 35.91 -13.11 25.19
C ASP A 436 35.35 -13.15 26.60
N TYR A 437 34.58 -12.13 26.99
CA TYR A 437 33.89 -12.12 28.26
C TYR A 437 32.88 -13.27 28.37
N THR A 438 32.05 -13.49 27.35
CA THR A 438 31.07 -14.59 27.33
C THR A 438 31.75 -15.96 27.45
N LEU A 439 32.82 -16.21 26.70
CA LEU A 439 33.56 -17.48 26.75
C LEU A 439 34.24 -17.67 28.11
N ALA A 440 34.87 -16.63 28.66
CA ALA A 440 35.49 -16.67 29.97
C ALA A 440 34.47 -16.90 31.10
N HIS A 441 33.31 -16.24 31.02
CA HIS A 441 32.25 -16.37 32.02
C HIS A 441 31.59 -17.75 31.98
N THR A 442 31.35 -18.29 30.77
CA THR A 442 30.69 -19.60 30.59
C THR A 442 31.66 -20.78 30.71
N GLY A 443 32.98 -20.53 30.70
CA GLY A 443 34.00 -21.57 30.65
C GLY A 443 34.07 -22.33 29.33
N LYS A 444 33.45 -21.82 28.27
CA LYS A 444 33.43 -22.42 26.94
C LYS A 444 34.56 -21.91 26.08
N ASN A 445 35.04 -22.75 25.17
CA ASN A 445 36.07 -22.35 24.21
C ASN A 445 35.49 -21.81 22.91
N ARG A 446 34.23 -22.16 22.59
CA ARG A 446 33.55 -21.79 21.35
C ARG A 446 32.07 -21.54 21.59
N LEU A 447 31.46 -20.68 20.77
CA LEU A 447 30.03 -20.37 20.80
C LEU A 447 29.42 -20.30 19.38
N HIS A 448 28.11 -20.40 19.28
CA HIS A 448 27.38 -20.09 18.04
C HIS A 448 27.11 -18.59 17.98
N TYR A 449 27.21 -18.00 16.79
CA TYR A 449 26.94 -16.58 16.57
C TYR A 449 25.71 -16.40 15.68
N ILE A 450 24.81 -15.50 16.06
CA ILE A 450 23.68 -15.06 15.24
C ILE A 450 23.76 -13.55 15.10
N GLY A 451 23.86 -13.05 13.87
CA GLY A 451 23.85 -11.62 13.59
C GLY A 451 22.65 -11.23 12.75
N PHE A 452 22.02 -10.10 13.06
CA PHE A 452 21.00 -9.49 12.20
C PHE A 452 21.52 -8.18 11.59
N SER A 453 21.35 -7.98 10.28
CA SER A 453 21.71 -6.72 9.60
C SER A 453 23.15 -6.27 9.94
N GLN A 454 23.37 -5.11 10.55
CA GLN A 454 24.70 -4.65 11.01
C GLN A 454 25.41 -5.62 11.97
N GLY A 455 24.69 -6.45 12.71
CA GLY A 455 25.28 -7.52 13.53
C GLY A 455 26.00 -8.56 12.67
N THR A 456 25.58 -8.77 11.41
CA THR A 456 26.32 -9.58 10.44
C THR A 456 27.57 -8.85 9.96
N THR A 457 27.46 -7.55 9.68
CA THR A 457 28.59 -6.68 9.29
C THR A 457 29.70 -6.71 10.35
N SER A 458 29.32 -6.56 11.62
CA SER A 458 30.24 -6.58 12.77
C SER A 458 31.02 -7.89 12.84
N PHE A 459 30.35 -9.02 12.58
CA PHE A 459 31.01 -10.32 12.51
C PHE A 459 31.98 -10.41 11.33
N PHE A 460 31.59 -9.95 10.14
CA PHE A 460 32.46 -9.96 8.97
C PHE A 460 33.69 -9.05 9.15
N VAL A 461 33.54 -7.91 9.81
CA VAL A 461 34.66 -7.04 10.21
C VAL A 461 35.58 -7.78 11.17
N MET A 462 35.04 -8.37 12.24
CA MET A 462 35.82 -9.15 13.22
C MET A 462 36.59 -10.29 12.53
N GLY A 463 35.91 -11.14 11.77
CA GLY A 463 36.54 -12.28 11.12
C GLY A 463 37.56 -11.88 10.04
N SER A 464 37.42 -10.69 9.46
CA SER A 464 38.37 -10.15 8.48
C SER A 464 39.64 -9.58 9.13
N LEU A 465 39.48 -8.81 10.21
CA LEU A 465 40.57 -8.11 10.90
C LEU A 465 41.26 -8.95 11.99
N ARG A 466 40.52 -9.89 12.59
CA ARG A 466 40.95 -10.76 13.69
C ARG A 466 40.66 -12.23 13.38
N PRO A 467 41.35 -12.81 12.39
CA PRO A 467 41.09 -14.18 11.93
C PRO A 467 41.27 -15.26 13.00
N GLU A 468 41.94 -14.97 14.12
CA GLU A 468 42.03 -15.84 15.30
C GLU A 468 40.68 -16.06 16.00
N TYR A 469 39.70 -15.16 15.84
CA TYR A 469 38.36 -15.36 16.41
C TYR A 469 37.54 -16.40 15.66
N ASN A 470 37.91 -16.79 14.43
CA ASN A 470 37.24 -17.87 13.71
C ASN A 470 37.25 -19.18 14.53
N ASP A 471 38.32 -19.42 15.30
CA ASP A 471 38.46 -20.65 16.10
C ASP A 471 37.50 -20.67 17.31
N LYS A 472 36.99 -19.50 17.71
CA LYS A 472 36.02 -19.31 18.80
C LYS A 472 34.56 -19.47 18.35
N ILE A 473 34.30 -19.63 17.05
CA ILE A 473 32.95 -19.69 16.48
C ILE A 473 32.63 -21.11 16.00
N ILE A 474 31.49 -21.66 16.44
CA ILE A 474 30.99 -22.98 16.03
C ILE A 474 30.26 -22.87 14.68
N SER A 475 29.29 -21.99 14.61
CA SER A 475 28.61 -21.58 13.38
C SER A 475 28.21 -20.11 13.47
N MET A 476 28.15 -19.45 12.32
CA MET A 476 27.62 -18.10 12.18
C MET A 476 26.36 -18.13 11.32
N HIS A 477 25.25 -17.66 11.87
CA HIS A 477 23.97 -17.51 11.16
C HIS A 477 23.73 -16.03 10.89
N ALA A 478 23.74 -15.66 9.61
CA ALA A 478 23.58 -14.28 9.15
C ALA A 478 22.13 -14.05 8.73
N LEU A 479 21.40 -13.22 9.47
CA LEU A 479 20.01 -12.85 9.16
C LEU A 479 20.01 -11.50 8.44
N ALA A 480 19.47 -11.46 7.22
CA ALA A 480 19.54 -10.30 6.33
C ALA A 480 20.99 -9.74 6.21
N PRO A 481 21.94 -10.54 5.70
CA PRO A 481 23.36 -10.21 5.75
C PRO A 481 23.71 -8.95 4.95
N VAL A 482 24.35 -7.98 5.61
CA VAL A 482 24.80 -6.72 5.00
C VAL A 482 26.32 -6.63 5.05
N ALA A 483 26.97 -6.86 3.90
CA ALA A 483 28.38 -6.52 3.69
C ALA A 483 28.53 -5.54 2.51
N TYR A 484 27.72 -5.77 1.47
CA TYR A 484 27.60 -4.89 0.31
C TYR A 484 26.20 -4.28 0.29
N MET A 485 26.11 -3.01 -0.09
CA MET A 485 24.84 -2.29 -0.33
C MET A 485 24.82 -1.62 -1.70
N ALA A 486 25.60 -2.13 -2.66
CA ALA A 486 25.75 -1.53 -3.97
C ALA A 486 24.46 -1.59 -4.81
N ASN A 487 23.58 -2.55 -4.50
CA ASN A 487 22.33 -2.81 -5.22
C ASN A 487 21.08 -2.54 -4.35
N ASN A 488 21.24 -1.81 -3.24
CA ASN A 488 20.13 -1.45 -2.36
C ASN A 488 19.03 -0.70 -3.14
N LYS A 489 17.77 -1.03 -2.86
CA LYS A 489 16.59 -0.52 -3.59
C LYS A 489 16.04 0.78 -3.02
N ILE A 490 16.60 1.26 -1.91
CA ILE A 490 16.16 2.48 -1.24
C ILE A 490 16.75 3.70 -1.97
N ARG A 491 15.94 4.33 -2.83
CA ARG A 491 16.36 5.48 -3.65
C ARG A 491 16.90 6.66 -2.82
N LEU A 492 16.37 6.88 -1.62
CA LEU A 492 16.84 7.92 -0.71
C LEU A 492 18.31 7.70 -0.32
N PHE A 493 18.70 6.48 0.05
CA PHE A 493 20.08 6.16 0.42
C PHE A 493 21.03 6.31 -0.77
N ASN A 494 20.60 5.94 -1.98
CA ASN A 494 21.39 6.14 -3.19
C ASN A 494 21.62 7.62 -3.54
N VAL A 495 20.66 8.50 -3.23
CA VAL A 495 20.78 9.95 -3.46
C VAL A 495 21.67 10.60 -2.39
N LEU A 496 21.55 10.19 -1.12
CA LEU A 496 22.29 10.79 -0.01
C LEU A 496 23.71 10.23 0.14
N ALA A 497 23.97 9.00 -0.29
CA ALA A 497 25.26 8.32 -0.15
C ALA A 497 26.47 9.14 -0.65
N PRO A 498 26.43 9.80 -1.84
CA PRO A 498 27.54 10.63 -2.30
C PRO A 498 27.84 11.85 -1.41
N PHE A 499 26.86 12.33 -0.64
CA PHE A 499 26.98 13.49 0.23
C PHE A 499 27.15 13.13 1.72
N SER A 500 27.20 11.83 2.04
CA SER A 500 27.23 11.33 3.40
C SER A 500 28.36 11.89 4.26
N ARG A 501 29.57 12.06 3.69
CA ARG A 501 30.70 12.70 4.36
C ARG A 501 30.45 14.18 4.65
N ASN A 502 30.00 14.93 3.65
CA ASN A 502 29.70 16.36 3.80
C ASN A 502 28.62 16.61 4.87
N LEU A 503 27.64 15.71 4.96
CA LEU A 503 26.60 15.76 5.99
C LEU A 503 27.16 15.42 7.38
N ALA A 504 28.08 14.45 7.46
CA ALA A 504 28.77 14.10 8.69
C ALA A 504 29.64 15.25 9.22
N ASP A 505 30.51 15.79 8.35
CA ASP A 505 31.39 16.91 8.67
C ASP A 505 30.59 18.16 9.10
N LEU A 506 29.47 18.43 8.41
CA LEU A 506 28.60 19.56 8.74
C LEU A 506 27.97 19.37 10.13
N ALA A 507 27.41 18.20 10.42
CA ALA A 507 26.79 17.92 11.71
C ALA A 507 27.81 17.95 12.85
N GLU A 508 28.99 17.38 12.65
CA GLU A 508 30.11 17.44 13.60
C GLU A 508 30.51 18.90 13.88
N SER A 509 30.61 19.73 12.83
CA SER A 509 31.00 21.15 12.95
C SER A 509 30.03 22.03 13.76
N ILE A 510 28.77 21.60 13.88
CA ILE A 510 27.75 22.26 14.71
C ILE A 510 27.46 21.51 16.01
N GLY A 511 28.30 20.52 16.35
CA GLY A 511 28.24 19.78 17.62
C GLY A 511 27.17 18.69 17.69
N ILE A 512 26.67 18.21 16.56
CA ILE A 512 25.68 17.13 16.47
C ILE A 512 26.42 15.80 16.25
N GLY A 513 26.69 15.09 17.35
CA GLY A 513 27.23 13.71 17.33
C GLY A 513 26.14 12.63 17.34
N GLU A 514 24.93 12.99 17.76
CA GLU A 514 23.78 12.11 18.01
C GLU A 514 22.60 12.48 17.08
N PHE A 515 21.98 11.50 16.42
CA PHE A 515 21.04 11.71 15.32
C PHE A 515 19.58 11.46 15.75
N LEU A 516 18.93 12.40 16.45
CA LEU A 516 17.58 12.27 17.07
C LEU A 516 17.58 11.53 18.43
N PRO A 517 18.16 12.14 19.49
CA PRO A 517 18.29 11.52 20.81
C PRO A 517 16.95 11.05 21.38
N ASN A 518 16.93 9.88 22.02
CA ASN A 518 15.74 9.29 22.63
C ASN A 518 15.29 10.08 23.86
N ARG A 519 14.55 11.16 23.64
CA ARG A 519 13.93 12.01 24.67
C ARG A 519 12.55 11.45 25.03
N GLN A 520 12.04 11.81 26.22
CA GLN A 520 10.66 11.51 26.64
C GLN A 520 9.61 11.88 25.57
N VAL A 521 9.93 12.86 24.71
CA VAL A 521 9.12 13.26 23.55
C VAL A 521 8.98 12.14 22.50
N PHE A 522 10.03 11.38 22.20
CA PHE A 522 9.98 10.26 21.24
C PHE A 522 9.31 9.02 21.84
N THR A 523 9.53 8.74 23.13
CA THR A 523 8.78 7.70 23.86
C THR A 523 7.30 8.04 23.95
N TRP A 524 6.97 9.29 24.26
CA TRP A 524 5.60 9.81 24.26
C TRP A 524 4.99 9.77 22.85
N ALA A 525 5.75 10.17 21.82
CA ALA A 525 5.31 10.11 20.42
C ALA A 525 5.07 8.67 19.97
N GLY A 526 5.94 7.72 20.33
CA GLY A 526 5.74 6.29 20.05
C GLY A 526 4.50 5.73 20.75
N GLN A 527 4.32 6.02 22.04
CA GLN A 527 3.16 5.58 22.83
C GLN A 527 1.83 6.25 22.40
N THR A 528 1.90 7.43 21.79
CA THR A 528 0.72 8.22 21.39
C THR A 528 0.33 8.03 19.92
N PHE A 529 1.32 7.98 19.02
CA PHE A 529 1.10 7.96 17.57
C PHE A 529 1.26 6.59 16.93
N CYS A 530 1.93 5.64 17.59
CA CYS A 530 2.24 4.32 17.03
C CYS A 530 1.46 3.16 17.70
N LYS A 531 0.44 3.47 18.52
CA LYS A 531 -0.44 2.48 19.15
C LYS A 531 -1.36 1.82 18.10
N ASP A 532 -1.82 0.60 18.37
CA ASP A 532 -2.84 -0.07 17.55
C ASP A 532 -4.04 0.85 17.31
N GLU A 533 -4.50 0.90 16.05
CA GLU A 533 -5.56 1.77 15.53
C GLU A 533 -5.25 3.29 15.49
N ALA A 534 -4.02 3.71 15.82
CA ALA A 534 -3.60 5.10 15.67
C ALA A 534 -3.46 5.51 14.20
N ILE A 535 -3.94 6.70 13.84
CA ILE A 535 -3.93 7.23 12.46
C ILE A 535 -2.50 7.37 11.90
N PHE A 536 -1.51 7.56 12.77
CA PHE A 536 -0.09 7.66 12.41
C PHE A 536 0.64 6.30 12.44
N GLN A 537 -0.05 5.19 12.75
CA GLN A 537 0.54 3.85 12.71
C GLN A 537 1.16 3.49 11.34
N PRO A 538 0.58 3.87 10.18
CA PRO A 538 1.22 3.72 8.87
C PRO A 538 2.49 4.58 8.69
N VAL A 539 2.56 5.73 9.37
CA VAL A 539 3.74 6.60 9.37
C VAL A 539 4.80 6.04 10.30
N CYS A 540 4.44 5.54 11.47
CA CYS A 540 5.34 4.84 12.38
C CYS A 540 5.91 3.58 11.77
N SER A 541 5.10 2.79 11.05
CA SER A 541 5.57 1.61 10.31
C SER A 541 6.40 2.00 9.09
N SER A 542 6.09 3.10 8.40
CA SER A 542 6.93 3.65 7.31
C SER A 542 8.27 4.18 7.83
N ILE A 543 8.30 4.82 9.00
CA ILE A 543 9.53 5.27 9.67
C ILE A 543 10.33 4.05 10.12
N LEU A 544 9.70 3.04 10.75
CA LEU A 544 10.36 1.76 11.06
C LEU A 544 10.95 1.12 9.79
N PHE A 545 10.21 1.13 8.67
CA PHE A 545 10.65 0.59 7.39
C PHE A 545 11.77 1.41 6.72
N LEU A 546 11.86 2.72 7.02
CA LEU A 546 12.88 3.63 6.49
C LEU A 546 14.18 3.65 7.31
N ILE A 547 14.13 3.38 8.63
CA ILE A 547 15.28 3.54 9.53
C ILE A 547 15.51 2.40 10.56
N SER A 548 14.64 1.38 10.63
CA SER A 548 14.69 0.21 11.53
C SER A 548 15.36 0.41 12.90
N GLY A 549 14.61 0.89 13.89
CA GLY A 549 14.97 0.85 15.32
C GLY A 549 14.90 2.21 16.00
N TRP A 550 14.18 2.30 17.13
CA TRP A 550 14.06 3.52 17.93
C TRP A 550 15.27 3.67 18.86
N ASN A 551 16.48 3.72 18.31
CA ASN A 551 17.59 4.35 19.01
C ASN A 551 18.46 5.10 18.01
N VAL A 552 18.29 6.41 17.99
CA VAL A 552 18.67 7.27 16.88
C VAL A 552 19.95 8.01 17.27
N ASP A 553 21.01 7.24 17.37
CA ASP A 553 22.32 7.73 17.76
C ASP A 553 23.33 7.08 16.80
N GLN A 554 24.33 7.83 16.30
CA GLN A 554 25.47 7.40 15.44
C GLN A 554 25.45 7.87 13.99
N LEU A 555 25.73 9.16 13.80
CA LEU A 555 25.90 9.78 12.48
C LEU A 555 27.07 9.18 11.66
N ASN A 556 28.17 8.82 12.33
CA ASN A 556 29.36 8.22 11.69
C ASN A 556 29.11 6.81 11.15
N THR A 557 28.31 6.01 11.85
CA THR A 557 27.81 4.72 11.35
C THR A 557 26.99 4.92 10.07
N ILE A 558 26.07 5.89 10.02
CA ILE A 558 25.28 6.19 8.81
C ILE A 558 26.19 6.68 7.67
N ALA A 559 27.17 7.53 7.97
CA ALA A 559 28.13 8.01 7.00
C ALA A 559 28.97 6.87 6.40
N HIS A 560 29.35 5.88 7.21
CA HIS A 560 30.06 4.68 6.74
C HIS A 560 29.20 3.87 5.73
N TYR A 561 27.86 3.80 5.91
CA TYR A 561 26.98 3.13 4.92
C TYR A 561 26.89 3.93 3.64
N GLY A 562 26.83 5.26 3.76
CA GLY A 562 26.92 6.16 2.61
C GLY A 562 28.20 5.94 1.79
N GLN A 563 29.36 5.79 2.44
CA GLN A 563 30.64 5.52 1.77
C GLN A 563 30.62 4.16 1.04
N GLY A 564 30.13 3.10 1.70
CA GLY A 564 30.01 1.76 1.11
C GLY A 564 29.07 1.71 -0.10
N ILE A 565 27.95 2.44 -0.05
CA ILE A 565 26.99 2.57 -1.17
C ILE A 565 27.62 3.32 -2.34
N SER A 566 28.26 4.46 -2.06
CA SER A 566 28.86 5.33 -3.09
C SER A 566 29.99 4.62 -3.85
N GLU A 567 30.83 3.89 -3.12
CA GLU A 567 32.06 3.30 -3.66
C GLU A 567 31.91 1.84 -4.05
N LYS A 568 30.78 1.20 -3.67
CA LYS A 568 30.46 -0.20 -3.92
C LYS A 568 31.49 -1.18 -3.35
N ARG A 569 32.13 -0.79 -2.25
CA ARG A 569 33.22 -1.53 -1.58
C ARG A 569 32.89 -1.74 -0.10
N PHE A 570 33.32 -2.88 0.42
CA PHE A 570 33.28 -3.18 1.85
C PHE A 570 34.68 -2.94 2.43
N ARG A 571 34.86 -1.81 3.12
CA ARG A 571 36.17 -1.32 3.58
C ARG A 571 36.06 -0.50 4.85
N ARG A 572 37.21 -0.16 5.46
CA ARG A 572 37.28 0.67 6.68
C ARG A 572 36.79 2.09 6.43
N TYR A 573 36.46 2.81 7.51
CA TYR A 573 35.88 4.16 7.43
C TYR A 573 36.85 5.15 6.76
N ASP A 574 36.37 5.94 5.81
CA ASP A 574 37.17 6.97 5.15
C ASP A 574 37.06 8.31 5.91
N PHE A 575 38.12 8.64 6.65
CA PHE A 575 38.25 9.89 7.42
C PHE A 575 38.79 11.07 6.58
N GLY A 576 38.99 10.88 5.27
CA GLY A 576 39.71 11.82 4.42
C GLY A 576 41.23 11.61 4.43
N TRP A 577 41.90 12.12 3.38
CA TRP A 577 43.30 11.79 3.05
C TRP A 577 44.32 12.01 4.18
N THR A 578 44.13 13.03 5.03
CA THR A 578 45.03 13.37 6.14
C THR A 578 44.87 12.43 7.34
N LYS A 579 43.63 12.19 7.80
CA LYS A 579 43.32 11.32 8.93
C LYS A 579 43.53 9.84 8.54
N ASN A 580 43.23 9.45 7.29
CA ASN A 580 43.56 8.12 6.74
C ASN A 580 45.06 7.82 6.79
N ARG A 581 45.92 8.76 6.36
CA ARG A 581 47.37 8.54 6.39
C ARG A 581 47.89 8.37 7.82
N ARG A 582 47.27 9.03 8.80
CA ARG A 582 47.62 8.88 10.22
C ARG A 582 47.14 7.56 10.81
N ILE A 583 45.91 7.13 10.49
CA ILE A 583 45.28 5.95 11.09
C ILE A 583 45.69 4.65 10.37
N TYR A 584 45.66 4.64 9.03
CA TYR A 584 45.89 3.44 8.21
C TYR A 584 47.28 3.38 7.58
N GLY A 585 48.05 4.48 7.62
CA GLY A 585 49.32 4.59 6.90
C GLY A 585 49.17 4.74 5.37
N SER A 586 47.93 4.80 4.86
CA SER A 586 47.59 4.93 3.44
C SER A 586 46.64 6.12 3.21
N PHE A 587 46.62 6.65 1.99
CA PHE A 587 45.73 7.77 1.64
C PHE A 587 44.24 7.37 1.50
N SER A 588 43.97 6.07 1.35
CA SER A 588 42.62 5.50 1.27
C SER A 588 42.49 4.33 2.23
N PRO A 589 41.30 4.09 2.80
CA PRO A 589 41.11 2.99 3.75
C PRO A 589 41.24 1.62 3.06
N PRO A 590 41.81 0.62 3.75
CA PRO A 590 41.93 -0.74 3.25
C PRO A 590 40.57 -1.46 3.21
N ASN A 591 40.41 -2.39 2.27
CA ASN A 591 39.23 -3.28 2.20
C ASN A 591 39.29 -4.34 3.29
N TYR A 592 38.12 -4.80 3.75
CA TYR A 592 38.04 -6.00 4.59
C TYR A 592 38.25 -7.25 3.72
N ASN A 593 39.10 -8.18 4.17
CA ASN A 593 39.34 -9.42 3.46
C ASN A 593 38.41 -10.53 3.98
N LEU A 594 37.27 -10.72 3.31
CA LEU A 594 36.27 -11.73 3.69
C LEU A 594 36.77 -13.17 3.57
N GLY A 595 37.84 -13.42 2.80
CA GLY A 595 38.49 -14.73 2.73
C GLY A 595 39.14 -15.15 4.06
N ASN A 596 39.40 -14.20 4.97
CA ASN A 596 39.87 -14.48 6.32
C ASN A 596 38.76 -15.04 7.24
N VAL A 597 37.48 -14.92 6.85
CA VAL A 597 36.34 -15.49 7.58
C VAL A 597 36.25 -16.99 7.30
N ARG A 598 36.90 -17.78 8.14
CA ARG A 598 36.98 -19.25 8.05
C ARG A 598 35.94 -19.98 8.91
N ALA A 599 35.24 -19.27 9.79
CA ALA A 599 34.13 -19.83 10.54
C ALA A 599 33.00 -20.30 9.59
N PRO A 600 32.27 -21.38 9.89
CA PRO A 600 31.16 -21.85 9.04
C PRO A 600 30.02 -20.83 9.00
N VAL A 601 29.74 -20.23 7.83
CA VAL A 601 28.72 -19.17 7.65
C VAL A 601 27.47 -19.68 6.91
N PHE A 602 26.29 -19.44 7.49
CA PHE A 602 24.98 -19.70 6.90
C PHE A 602 24.27 -18.36 6.63
N LEU A 603 23.93 -18.08 5.36
CA LEU A 603 23.29 -16.82 4.97
C LEU A 603 21.77 -17.01 4.83
N HIS A 604 20.98 -16.26 5.60
CA HIS A 604 19.52 -16.23 5.51
C HIS A 604 19.08 -14.89 4.92
N TYR A 605 18.45 -14.90 3.74
CA TYR A 605 18.13 -13.68 3.00
C TYR A 605 16.76 -13.78 2.31
N SER A 606 16.20 -12.63 1.92
CA SER A 606 14.93 -12.55 1.18
C SER A 606 15.11 -11.84 -0.15
N GLN A 607 14.29 -12.21 -1.14
CA GLN A 607 14.30 -11.54 -2.45
C GLN A 607 13.77 -10.10 -2.39
N SER A 608 12.95 -9.79 -1.39
CA SER A 608 12.28 -8.50 -1.24
C SER A 608 12.91 -7.62 -0.17
N ASP A 609 14.08 -8.01 0.33
CA ASP A 609 14.88 -7.19 1.22
C ASP A 609 15.49 -6.01 0.44
N PRO A 610 15.12 -4.75 0.77
CA PRO A 610 15.63 -3.58 0.05
C PRO A 610 17.08 -3.22 0.42
N LEU A 611 17.61 -3.75 1.52
CA LEU A 611 18.95 -3.48 2.05
C LEU A 611 19.92 -4.62 1.71
N ALA A 612 19.59 -5.86 2.06
CA ALA A 612 20.39 -7.05 1.77
C ALA A 612 19.98 -7.67 0.41
N HIS A 613 20.17 -6.91 -0.67
CA HIS A 613 19.75 -7.32 -2.01
C HIS A 613 20.46 -8.63 -2.46
N VAL A 614 19.73 -9.51 -3.15
CA VAL A 614 20.22 -10.85 -3.56
C VAL A 614 21.59 -10.79 -4.24
N THR A 615 21.81 -9.85 -5.15
CA THR A 615 23.11 -9.68 -5.84
C THR A 615 24.27 -9.41 -4.89
N ASP A 616 24.03 -8.63 -3.83
CA ASP A 616 25.03 -8.29 -2.82
C ASP A 616 25.29 -9.49 -1.90
N VAL A 617 24.26 -10.29 -1.59
CA VAL A 617 24.37 -11.55 -0.83
C VAL A 617 25.12 -12.62 -1.62
N GLU A 618 24.86 -12.76 -2.92
CA GLU A 618 25.60 -13.68 -3.79
C GLU A 618 27.08 -13.31 -3.87
N ARG A 619 27.39 -12.02 -3.99
CA ARG A 619 28.77 -11.53 -3.96
C ARG A 619 29.44 -11.87 -2.64
N LEU A 620 28.77 -11.61 -1.52
CA LEU A 620 29.25 -11.95 -0.18
C LEU A 620 29.54 -13.45 -0.06
N PHE A 621 28.61 -14.31 -0.49
CA PHE A 621 28.77 -15.77 -0.46
C PHE A 621 30.04 -16.22 -1.20
N ASN A 622 30.33 -15.62 -2.36
CA ASN A 622 31.50 -15.98 -3.16
C ASN A 622 32.84 -15.49 -2.59
N GLU A 623 32.84 -14.43 -1.78
CA GLU A 623 34.06 -13.85 -1.21
C GLU A 623 34.40 -14.38 0.20
N LEU A 624 33.44 -15.05 0.86
CA LEU A 624 33.65 -15.66 2.18
C LEU A 624 34.62 -16.85 2.11
N GLY A 625 35.45 -16.99 3.15
CA GLY A 625 36.41 -18.09 3.25
C GLY A 625 35.79 -19.47 3.49
N ASN A 626 34.65 -19.54 4.20
CA ASN A 626 33.95 -20.80 4.50
C ASN A 626 32.40 -20.66 4.52
N PRO A 627 31.77 -20.36 3.37
CA PRO A 627 30.32 -20.29 3.25
C PRO A 627 29.71 -21.71 3.18
N VAL A 628 28.86 -22.07 4.13
CA VAL A 628 28.26 -23.42 4.21
C VAL A 628 26.97 -23.51 3.41
N GLY A 629 26.13 -22.47 3.45
CA GLY A 629 24.83 -22.50 2.79
C GLY A 629 24.14 -21.15 2.73
N LYS A 630 23.27 -20.99 1.74
CA LYS A 630 22.42 -19.82 1.55
C LYS A 630 20.95 -20.24 1.52
N PHE A 631 20.12 -19.61 2.33
CA PHE A 631 18.72 -19.96 2.57
C PHE A 631 17.87 -18.75 2.24
N SER A 632 17.15 -18.85 1.11
CA SER A 632 16.20 -17.83 0.72
C SER A 632 14.87 -18.08 1.42
N ILE A 633 14.33 -17.05 2.09
CA ILE A 633 12.99 -17.13 2.67
C ILE A 633 11.97 -17.10 1.53
N ALA A 634 11.19 -18.18 1.40
CA ALA A 634 10.26 -18.41 0.29
C ALA A 634 8.97 -17.56 0.36
N GLN A 635 9.05 -16.34 0.92
CA GLN A 635 7.96 -15.38 1.01
C GLN A 635 8.33 -14.09 0.28
N ARG A 636 7.64 -13.80 -0.83
CA ARG A 636 7.93 -12.65 -1.72
C ARG A 636 7.65 -11.28 -1.09
N THR A 637 7.03 -11.19 0.09
CA THR A 637 6.83 -9.92 0.79
C THR A 637 7.75 -9.75 2.00
N PHE A 638 8.59 -10.75 2.29
CA PHE A 638 9.46 -10.75 3.47
C PHE A 638 10.58 -9.72 3.30
N GLY A 639 10.48 -8.59 3.99
CA GLY A 639 11.43 -7.49 3.97
C GLY A 639 12.55 -7.63 5.00
N HIS A 640 13.34 -6.57 5.16
CA HIS A 640 14.51 -6.57 6.05
C HIS A 640 14.15 -6.78 7.53
N LEU A 641 13.09 -6.10 8.00
CA LEU A 641 12.64 -6.16 9.39
C LEU A 641 11.85 -7.42 9.74
N ASP A 642 11.34 -8.14 8.73
CA ASP A 642 10.55 -9.34 8.95
C ASP A 642 11.38 -10.48 9.56
N PHE A 643 12.72 -10.41 9.49
CA PHE A 643 13.61 -11.33 10.20
C PHE A 643 13.55 -11.20 11.74
N LEU A 644 13.08 -10.05 12.26
CA LEU A 644 12.92 -9.80 13.71
C LEU A 644 11.46 -9.73 14.13
N TYR A 645 10.66 -8.94 13.42
CA TYR A 645 9.30 -8.54 13.83
C TYR A 645 8.21 -9.12 12.93
N GLY A 646 8.60 -9.82 11.85
CA GLY A 646 7.64 -10.49 11.00
C GLY A 646 6.91 -11.53 11.82
N ILE A 647 5.58 -11.57 11.75
CA ILE A 647 4.81 -12.64 12.42
C ILE A 647 5.33 -14.00 11.96
N ASN A 648 5.71 -14.04 10.68
CA ASN A 648 6.21 -15.22 10.00
C ASN A 648 7.66 -15.54 10.34
N ALA A 649 8.36 -14.68 11.08
CA ALA A 649 9.71 -14.93 11.54
C ALA A 649 9.77 -16.19 12.39
N THR A 650 8.80 -16.41 13.28
CA THR A 650 8.78 -17.56 14.19
C THR A 650 8.86 -18.88 13.44
N THR A 651 8.15 -19.02 12.32
CA THR A 651 8.06 -20.30 11.60
C THR A 651 8.91 -20.39 10.34
N LEU A 652 9.25 -19.28 9.70
CA LEU A 652 10.13 -19.28 8.52
C LEU A 652 11.61 -19.13 8.87
N VAL A 653 11.93 -18.38 9.93
CA VAL A 653 13.30 -18.01 10.31
C VAL A 653 13.71 -18.71 11.61
N ASN A 654 13.02 -18.44 12.73
CA ASN A 654 13.40 -18.91 14.06
C ASN A 654 13.34 -20.43 14.17
N ALA A 655 12.27 -21.06 13.66
CA ALA A 655 12.14 -22.51 13.62
C ALA A 655 13.23 -23.17 12.74
N THR A 656 13.58 -22.56 11.61
CA THR A 656 14.63 -23.06 10.71
C THR A 656 16.00 -22.99 11.39
N ILE A 657 16.33 -21.85 12.00
CA ILE A 657 17.60 -21.65 12.73
C ILE A 657 17.69 -22.60 13.91
N SER A 658 16.63 -22.72 14.72
CA SER A 658 16.57 -23.66 15.85
C SER A 658 16.82 -25.09 15.39
N LYS A 659 16.18 -25.54 14.30
CA LYS A 659 16.39 -26.86 13.72
C LYS A 659 17.82 -27.05 13.19
N MET A 660 18.42 -26.03 12.57
CA MET A 660 19.80 -26.11 12.08
C MET A 660 20.81 -26.17 13.23
N LEU A 661 20.63 -25.36 14.26
CA LEU A 661 21.47 -25.39 15.47
C LEU A 661 21.33 -26.74 16.19
N SER A 662 20.10 -27.24 16.33
CA SER A 662 19.82 -28.57 16.89
C SER A 662 20.40 -29.71 16.05
N ALA A 663 20.34 -29.63 14.72
CA ALA A 663 20.93 -30.61 13.83
C ALA A 663 22.48 -30.61 13.90
N LEU A 664 23.10 -29.44 14.05
CA LEU A 664 24.55 -29.32 14.27
C LEU A 664 24.98 -29.91 15.62
N LEU A 665 24.13 -29.86 16.64
CA LEU A 665 24.33 -30.56 17.90
C LEU A 665 24.23 -32.09 17.73
N VAL A 666 23.27 -32.58 16.94
CA VAL A 666 23.08 -34.01 16.67
C VAL A 666 24.18 -34.58 15.79
N LEU A 667 24.70 -33.85 14.80
CA LEU A 667 25.84 -34.26 13.96
C LEU A 667 27.12 -34.48 14.78
N PHE A 668 27.30 -33.74 15.88
CA PHE A 668 28.38 -33.99 16.85
C PHE A 668 28.16 -35.26 17.69
N CYS A 669 26.90 -35.65 17.93
CA CYS A 669 26.56 -36.92 18.60
C CYS A 669 26.59 -38.13 17.63
N VAL A 670 26.24 -37.95 16.36
CA VAL A 670 26.12 -39.02 15.35
C VAL A 670 27.47 -39.41 14.74
N ALA A 671 28.50 -38.56 14.87
CA ALA A 671 29.88 -38.93 14.52
C ALA A 671 30.46 -40.08 15.36
N VAL A 672 29.72 -40.62 16.34
CA VAL A 672 30.14 -41.71 17.23
C VAL A 672 29.53 -43.09 16.87
N THR A 673 28.56 -43.22 15.97
CA THR A 673 27.95 -44.55 15.70
C THR A 673 27.64 -44.83 14.22
N HIS A 674 28.29 -45.89 13.73
CA HIS A 674 28.37 -46.39 12.34
C HIS A 674 27.04 -46.87 11.69
N ALA A 675 26.99 -46.66 10.37
CA ALA A 675 26.54 -47.56 9.28
C ALA A 675 25.09 -48.11 9.22
N GLY A 676 24.40 -47.83 8.11
CA GLY A 676 23.28 -48.65 7.60
C GLY A 676 22.29 -47.87 6.72
N ARG A 677 22.14 -48.26 5.44
CA ARG A 677 21.10 -47.77 4.50
C ARG A 677 19.69 -48.07 5.05
N SER A 678 18.78 -47.09 5.00
CA SER A 678 17.42 -47.18 5.56
C SER A 678 16.34 -47.48 4.50
N PRO A 679 15.25 -48.24 4.85
CA PRO A 679 14.23 -48.77 3.93
C PRO A 679 13.14 -47.76 3.50
N ASN A 680 13.33 -46.46 3.71
CA ASN A 680 12.27 -45.44 3.56
C ASN A 680 12.00 -44.97 2.13
N ALA A 681 12.62 -45.59 1.11
CA ALA A 681 12.41 -45.19 -0.28
C ALA A 681 11.01 -45.56 -0.79
N ASP A 682 10.44 -46.68 -0.34
CA ASP A 682 9.20 -47.21 -0.89
C ASP A 682 7.93 -46.61 -0.24
N TYR A 683 8.05 -46.09 0.99
CA TYR A 683 6.92 -45.49 1.73
C TYR A 683 6.61 -44.05 1.28
N VAL A 684 7.60 -43.35 0.71
CA VAL A 684 7.44 -41.97 0.19
C VAL A 684 6.62 -41.97 -1.11
N GLU A 685 6.77 -42.99 -1.96
CA GLU A 685 5.94 -43.13 -3.18
C GLU A 685 4.47 -43.45 -2.87
N GLU A 686 4.20 -44.13 -1.75
CA GLU A 686 2.84 -44.50 -1.34
C GLU A 686 2.08 -43.34 -0.67
N LEU A 687 2.79 -42.47 0.06
CA LEU A 687 2.23 -41.24 0.65
C LEU A 687 1.87 -40.17 -0.40
N ILE A 688 2.55 -40.15 -1.54
CA ILE A 688 2.22 -39.26 -2.67
C ILE A 688 0.86 -39.66 -3.30
N ARG A 689 0.41 -40.92 -3.17
CA ARG A 689 -0.85 -41.38 -3.77
C ARG A 689 -2.12 -41.02 -2.99
N ASN A 690 -2.06 -40.78 -1.67
CA ASN A 690 -3.24 -40.81 -0.81
C ASN A 690 -3.59 -39.47 -0.11
N ASN A 691 -3.61 -38.39 -0.89
CA ASN A 691 -4.10 -37.02 -0.60
C ASN A 691 -5.16 -36.87 0.52
N LYS A 692 -4.79 -36.40 1.72
CA LYS A 692 -5.70 -36.03 2.83
C LYS A 692 -5.25 -34.81 3.68
N PHE A 693 -4.81 -33.74 3.04
CA PHE A 693 -4.84 -32.38 3.64
C PHE A 693 -5.42 -31.41 2.60
N GLY A 694 -6.42 -30.64 2.99
CA GLY A 694 -7.17 -29.74 2.09
C GLY A 694 -6.24 -28.78 1.35
N ARG A 695 -6.37 -28.76 0.03
CA ARG A 695 -5.57 -27.95 -0.89
C ARG A 695 -5.78 -26.46 -0.62
N ILE A 696 -4.67 -25.76 -0.43
CA ILE A 696 -4.58 -24.30 -0.38
C ILE A 696 -4.59 -23.83 -1.84
N SER A 697 -5.69 -23.21 -2.27
CA SER A 697 -6.11 -22.95 -3.66
C SER A 697 -6.11 -24.18 -4.56
N ASP A 698 -7.29 -24.67 -4.93
CA ASP A 698 -7.39 -25.73 -5.93
C ASP A 698 -6.79 -25.21 -7.26
N SER A 699 -5.65 -25.75 -7.70
CA SER A 699 -5.13 -25.49 -9.05
C SER A 699 -6.13 -25.99 -10.10
N VAL A 700 -5.95 -25.65 -11.38
CA VAL A 700 -6.84 -26.13 -12.45
C VAL A 700 -6.99 -27.67 -12.47
N PRO A 701 -5.90 -28.45 -12.35
CA PRO A 701 -5.98 -29.90 -12.13
C PRO A 701 -6.81 -30.30 -10.91
N ASP A 702 -6.76 -29.51 -9.85
CA ASP A 702 -7.43 -29.82 -8.59
C ASP A 702 -8.93 -29.56 -8.68
N LEU A 703 -9.33 -28.47 -9.33
CA LEU A 703 -10.72 -28.17 -9.65
C LEU A 703 -11.30 -29.21 -10.59
N ALA A 704 -10.60 -29.56 -11.67
CA ALA A 704 -11.03 -30.60 -12.60
C ALA A 704 -11.22 -31.95 -11.88
N ALA A 705 -10.26 -32.34 -11.04
CA ALA A 705 -10.35 -33.57 -10.24
C ALA A 705 -11.51 -33.52 -9.23
N LYS A 706 -11.71 -32.39 -8.55
CA LYS A 706 -12.81 -32.19 -7.57
C LYS A 706 -14.18 -32.36 -8.22
N TYR A 707 -14.36 -31.85 -9.43
CA TYR A 707 -15.61 -31.99 -10.18
C TYR A 707 -15.67 -33.26 -11.07
N ARG A 708 -14.63 -34.11 -11.02
CA ARG A 708 -14.51 -35.38 -11.76
C ARG A 708 -14.46 -35.22 -13.28
N TYR A 709 -13.83 -34.16 -13.77
CA TYR A 709 -13.51 -34.04 -15.19
C TYR A 709 -12.08 -34.53 -15.46
N PRO A 710 -11.84 -35.25 -16.56
CA PRO A 710 -10.48 -35.56 -17.01
C PRO A 710 -9.77 -34.28 -17.45
N LEU A 711 -8.46 -34.20 -17.19
CA LEU A 711 -7.65 -33.07 -17.59
C LEU A 711 -6.30 -33.55 -18.12
N GLU A 712 -5.93 -33.07 -19.30
CA GLU A 712 -4.60 -33.23 -19.89
C GLU A 712 -3.85 -31.89 -19.77
N GLU A 713 -2.60 -31.92 -19.31
CA GLU A 713 -1.73 -30.74 -19.23
C GLU A 713 -0.70 -30.76 -20.36
N HIS A 714 -0.56 -29.63 -21.04
CA HIS A 714 0.33 -29.44 -22.18
C HIS A 714 1.20 -28.20 -21.94
N THR A 715 2.47 -28.28 -22.29
CA THR A 715 3.42 -27.16 -22.24
C THR A 715 3.84 -26.82 -23.65
N VAL A 716 3.56 -25.58 -24.09
CA VAL A 716 3.88 -25.10 -25.43
C VAL A 716 4.89 -23.97 -25.32
N VAL A 717 6.01 -24.08 -26.04
CA VAL A 717 7.03 -23.04 -26.08
C VAL A 717 6.85 -22.23 -27.36
N THR A 718 6.71 -20.91 -27.23
CA THR A 718 6.57 -20.01 -28.38
C THR A 718 7.93 -19.81 -29.08
N PRO A 719 7.96 -19.39 -30.35
CA PRO A 719 9.21 -19.15 -31.08
C PRO A 719 10.15 -18.11 -30.44
N ASP A 720 9.60 -17.19 -29.65
CA ASP A 720 10.30 -16.16 -28.89
C ASP A 720 10.64 -16.57 -27.44
N GLY A 721 10.40 -17.83 -27.08
CA GLY A 721 10.88 -18.45 -25.83
C GLY A 721 9.94 -18.34 -24.63
N TYR A 722 8.69 -17.90 -24.82
CA TYR A 722 7.68 -17.94 -23.76
C TYR A 722 7.15 -19.35 -23.57
N ILE A 723 6.89 -19.73 -22.31
CA ILE A 723 6.31 -21.02 -21.94
C ILE A 723 4.84 -20.81 -21.62
N LEU A 724 3.97 -21.43 -22.42
CA LEU A 724 2.52 -21.44 -22.24
C LEU A 724 2.11 -22.78 -21.62
N GLN A 725 1.37 -22.71 -20.51
CA GLN A 725 0.68 -23.88 -19.97
C GLN A 725 -0.71 -23.94 -20.61
N MET A 726 -1.12 -25.12 -21.07
CA MET A 726 -2.38 -25.46 -21.73
C MET A 726 -3.06 -26.61 -20.98
N HIS A 727 -4.38 -26.56 -20.77
CA HIS A 727 -5.12 -27.67 -20.17
C HIS A 727 -6.29 -28.06 -21.09
N ARG A 728 -6.51 -29.37 -21.27
CA ARG A 728 -7.53 -29.94 -22.17
C ARG A 728 -8.45 -30.88 -21.41
N ILE A 729 -9.76 -30.75 -21.60
CA ILE A 729 -10.75 -31.71 -21.10
C ILE A 729 -11.14 -32.65 -22.26
N PRO A 730 -10.64 -33.91 -22.30
CA PRO A 730 -10.84 -34.81 -23.43
C PRO A 730 -12.27 -35.36 -23.57
N TYR A 731 -13.00 -35.52 -22.46
CA TYR A 731 -14.38 -36.04 -22.44
C TYR A 731 -15.13 -35.62 -21.17
N GLY A 732 -16.46 -35.78 -21.19
CA GLY A 732 -17.33 -35.43 -20.08
C GLY A 732 -17.20 -36.36 -18.86
N ARG A 733 -17.78 -35.94 -17.74
CA ARG A 733 -17.66 -36.52 -16.39
C ARG A 733 -17.86 -38.04 -16.25
N ASP A 734 -18.67 -38.65 -17.11
CA ASP A 734 -19.09 -40.06 -16.98
C ASP A 734 -18.47 -41.02 -18.00
N ASN A 735 -17.40 -40.63 -18.71
CA ASN A 735 -16.77 -41.40 -19.81
C ASN A 735 -17.72 -41.80 -20.97
N ASN A 736 -18.99 -41.37 -20.94
CA ASN A 736 -20.04 -41.73 -21.91
C ASN A 736 -19.80 -41.20 -23.33
N ASN A 737 -18.71 -40.48 -23.56
CA ASN A 737 -18.31 -39.93 -24.85
C ASN A 737 -16.81 -40.23 -25.07
N GLU A 738 -16.47 -41.43 -25.56
CA GLU A 738 -15.12 -41.80 -25.99
C GLU A 738 -14.51 -40.77 -26.99
N PRO A 739 -13.18 -40.74 -27.18
CA PRO A 739 -12.48 -39.79 -28.05
C PRO A 739 -12.71 -40.12 -29.54
N GLY A 740 -13.96 -40.04 -29.99
CA GLY A 740 -14.31 -40.01 -31.41
C GLY A 740 -14.02 -38.65 -32.05
N ASP A 741 -14.45 -38.49 -33.31
CA ASP A 741 -14.26 -37.29 -34.13
C ASP A 741 -15.13 -36.11 -33.64
N LYS A 742 -14.73 -35.50 -32.52
CA LYS A 742 -15.48 -34.39 -31.90
C LYS A 742 -15.02 -33.02 -32.42
N PRO A 743 -15.92 -32.02 -32.39
CA PRO A 743 -15.55 -30.63 -32.58
C PRO A 743 -14.49 -30.21 -31.57
N VAL A 744 -13.47 -29.47 -32.03
CA VAL A 744 -12.44 -28.92 -31.15
C VAL A 744 -12.83 -27.49 -30.79
N VAL A 745 -12.88 -27.20 -29.49
CA VAL A 745 -13.20 -25.87 -28.96
C VAL A 745 -12.01 -25.35 -28.18
N PHE A 746 -11.51 -24.17 -28.58
CA PHE A 746 -10.44 -23.44 -27.91
C PHE A 746 -11.04 -22.28 -27.12
N VAL A 747 -10.89 -22.26 -25.80
CA VAL A 747 -11.46 -21.22 -24.92
C VAL A 747 -10.34 -20.33 -24.39
N MET A 748 -10.58 -19.02 -24.33
CA MET A 748 -9.60 -17.99 -24.00
C MET A 748 -10.12 -16.98 -22.98
N HIS A 749 -9.39 -16.80 -21.86
CA HIS A 749 -9.80 -15.93 -20.76
C HIS A 749 -9.44 -14.44 -20.93
N GLY A 750 -9.93 -13.60 -20.00
CA GLY A 750 -9.75 -12.14 -19.96
C GLY A 750 -8.50 -11.64 -19.22
N LEU A 751 -8.33 -10.31 -19.14
CA LEU A 751 -7.10 -9.59 -18.72
C LEU A 751 -6.66 -9.82 -17.26
N TRP A 752 -7.56 -10.31 -16.41
CA TRP A 752 -7.37 -10.43 -14.96
C TRP A 752 -7.66 -11.83 -14.44
N GLY A 753 -8.10 -12.74 -15.32
CA GLY A 753 -8.41 -14.13 -14.97
C GLY A 753 -7.18 -15.03 -15.07
N SER A 754 -7.21 -16.13 -14.34
CA SER A 754 -6.28 -17.25 -14.47
C SER A 754 -6.87 -18.33 -15.39
N SER A 755 -6.09 -19.36 -15.71
CA SER A 755 -6.64 -20.57 -16.34
C SER A 755 -7.81 -21.15 -15.55
N ALA A 756 -7.86 -21.04 -14.22
CA ALA A 756 -8.99 -21.53 -13.42
C ALA A 756 -10.32 -20.83 -13.71
N ASP A 757 -10.26 -19.62 -14.27
CA ASP A 757 -11.44 -18.80 -14.50
C ASP A 757 -12.13 -19.12 -15.83
N PHE A 758 -11.47 -19.86 -16.75
CA PHE A 758 -12.06 -20.38 -18.01
C PHE A 758 -11.20 -21.35 -18.85
N ILE A 759 -9.89 -21.46 -18.60
CA ILE A 759 -8.86 -22.26 -19.30
C ILE A 759 -8.88 -22.08 -20.85
N LEU A 760 -8.03 -21.33 -21.60
CA LEU A 760 -6.70 -20.72 -21.40
C LEU A 760 -6.21 -19.81 -22.58
N MET A 761 -5.08 -19.11 -22.40
CA MET A 761 -4.53 -17.97 -23.19
C MET A 761 -3.78 -18.23 -24.54
N GLY A 762 -3.75 -17.20 -25.40
CA GLY A 762 -2.83 -16.86 -26.50
C GLY A 762 -3.00 -17.63 -27.82
N PRO A 763 -3.61 -17.07 -28.88
CA PRO A 763 -4.12 -17.92 -29.95
C PRO A 763 -3.03 -18.48 -30.89
N GLY A 764 -1.96 -17.75 -31.21
CA GLY A 764 -1.04 -18.17 -32.28
C GLY A 764 -0.40 -19.55 -32.07
N SER A 765 0.43 -19.69 -31.03
CA SER A 765 1.12 -20.95 -30.74
C SER A 765 0.22 -22.00 -30.10
N GLY A 766 -0.81 -21.59 -29.36
CA GLY A 766 -1.78 -22.49 -28.74
C GLY A 766 -2.73 -23.14 -29.74
N LEU A 767 -3.24 -22.40 -30.74
CA LEU A 767 -4.07 -22.98 -31.80
C LEU A 767 -3.27 -23.92 -32.68
N ASP A 768 -2.06 -23.54 -33.10
CA ASP A 768 -1.25 -24.40 -33.97
C ASP A 768 -0.95 -25.73 -33.27
N TYR A 769 -0.56 -25.69 -32.00
CA TYR A 769 -0.40 -26.89 -31.19
C TYR A 769 -1.69 -27.70 -31.05
N THR A 770 -2.83 -27.03 -30.84
CA THR A 770 -4.13 -27.71 -30.69
C THR A 770 -4.54 -28.42 -31.98
N LEU A 771 -4.39 -27.79 -33.13
CA LEU A 771 -4.71 -28.36 -34.44
C LEU A 771 -3.76 -29.51 -34.78
N GLU A 772 -2.46 -29.36 -34.52
CA GLU A 772 -1.46 -30.41 -34.71
C GLU A 772 -1.74 -31.62 -33.80
N TYR A 773 -2.01 -31.39 -32.51
CA TYR A 773 -2.28 -32.44 -31.54
C TYR A 773 -3.59 -33.18 -31.82
N THR A 774 -4.64 -32.47 -32.22
CA THR A 774 -5.95 -33.06 -32.51
C THR A 774 -6.05 -33.63 -33.93
N GLY A 775 -5.11 -33.30 -34.82
CA GLY A 775 -5.15 -33.66 -36.24
C GLY A 775 -6.25 -32.93 -37.03
N LYS A 776 -6.92 -31.94 -36.44
CA LYS A 776 -7.98 -31.15 -37.07
C LYS A 776 -7.39 -29.98 -37.86
N GLN A 777 -8.02 -29.62 -38.97
CA GLN A 777 -7.62 -28.45 -39.76
C GLN A 777 -8.24 -27.14 -39.25
N GLN A 778 -9.38 -27.23 -38.57
CA GLN A 778 -10.13 -26.08 -38.07
C GLN A 778 -10.70 -26.37 -36.67
N LEU A 779 -10.98 -25.31 -35.90
CA LEU A 779 -11.58 -25.38 -34.57
C LEU A 779 -12.55 -24.22 -34.30
N HIS A 780 -13.38 -24.34 -33.26
CA HIS A 780 -14.18 -23.23 -32.73
C HIS A 780 -13.39 -22.47 -31.67
N TYR A 781 -13.39 -21.14 -31.72
CA TYR A 781 -12.75 -20.30 -30.72
C TYR A 781 -13.79 -19.60 -29.85
N ILE A 782 -13.61 -19.60 -28.54
CA ILE A 782 -14.41 -18.84 -27.58
C ILE A 782 -13.49 -17.90 -26.81
N GLY A 783 -13.70 -16.60 -26.94
CA GLY A 783 -12.95 -15.59 -26.19
C GLY A 783 -13.83 -14.86 -25.20
N PHE A 784 -13.31 -14.63 -23.99
CA PHE A 784 -13.92 -13.75 -23.01
C PHE A 784 -13.06 -12.49 -22.80
N SER A 785 -13.67 -11.29 -22.85
CA SER A 785 -13.00 -10.02 -22.55
C SER A 785 -11.70 -9.85 -23.39
N GLN A 786 -10.51 -9.73 -22.78
CA GLN A 786 -9.22 -9.70 -23.51
C GLN A 786 -9.01 -10.90 -24.46
N GLY A 787 -9.59 -12.05 -24.17
CA GLY A 787 -9.52 -13.20 -25.05
C GLY A 787 -10.13 -12.94 -26.44
N THR A 788 -11.13 -12.06 -26.50
CA THR A 788 -11.70 -11.54 -27.76
C THR A 788 -10.75 -10.56 -28.44
N THR A 789 -10.13 -9.64 -27.68
CA THR A 789 -9.10 -8.71 -28.19
C THR A 789 -7.98 -9.48 -28.89
N SER A 790 -7.52 -10.57 -28.27
CA SER A 790 -6.43 -11.41 -28.78
C SER A 790 -6.79 -12.04 -30.12
N PHE A 791 -8.03 -12.50 -30.28
CA PHE A 791 -8.54 -12.99 -31.56
C PHE A 791 -8.59 -11.89 -32.62
N PHE A 792 -9.17 -10.73 -32.30
CA PHE A 792 -9.27 -9.63 -33.28
C PHE A 792 -7.91 -9.11 -33.74
N VAL A 793 -6.91 -9.06 -32.85
CA VAL A 793 -5.52 -8.75 -33.23
C VAL A 793 -4.94 -9.85 -34.12
N MET A 794 -5.12 -11.13 -33.76
CA MET A 794 -4.60 -12.24 -34.56
C MET A 794 -5.24 -12.28 -35.95
N GLY A 795 -6.57 -12.32 -36.05
CA GLY A 795 -7.27 -12.41 -37.33
C GLY A 795 -7.04 -11.21 -38.25
N SER A 796 -6.73 -10.04 -37.69
CA SER A 796 -6.40 -8.85 -38.49
C SER A 796 -4.94 -8.82 -38.98
N LEU A 797 -3.98 -9.24 -38.14
CA LEU A 797 -2.55 -9.21 -38.46
C LEU A 797 -2.03 -10.46 -39.15
N ARG A 798 -2.71 -11.59 -38.96
CA ARG A 798 -2.37 -12.90 -39.50
C ARG A 798 -3.59 -13.53 -40.17
N PRO A 799 -3.98 -13.03 -41.36
CA PRO A 799 -5.19 -13.47 -42.04
C PRO A 799 -5.25 -14.98 -42.29
N GLU A 800 -4.09 -15.65 -42.39
CA GLU A 800 -3.97 -17.10 -42.54
C GLU A 800 -4.56 -17.92 -41.38
N TYR A 801 -4.79 -17.31 -40.21
CA TYR A 801 -5.47 -17.98 -39.10
C TYR A 801 -6.99 -17.97 -39.25
N ASN A 802 -7.58 -17.11 -40.09
CA ASN A 802 -9.03 -17.13 -40.29
C ASN A 802 -9.50 -18.47 -40.90
N ASP A 803 -8.68 -19.05 -41.79
CA ASP A 803 -8.98 -20.35 -42.42
C ASP A 803 -8.94 -21.52 -41.42
N LYS A 804 -8.40 -21.31 -40.21
CA LYS A 804 -8.32 -22.31 -39.12
C LYS A 804 -9.51 -22.22 -38.14
N ILE A 805 -10.42 -21.27 -38.33
CA ILE A 805 -11.51 -20.97 -37.38
C ILE A 805 -12.86 -21.26 -38.02
N ILE A 806 -13.60 -22.20 -37.45
CA ILE A 806 -14.96 -22.54 -37.87
C ILE A 806 -15.92 -21.44 -37.41
N SER A 807 -15.82 -21.05 -36.14
CA SER A 807 -16.51 -19.89 -35.58
C SER A 807 -15.74 -19.28 -34.40
N MET A 808 -15.89 -17.97 -34.25
CA MET A 808 -15.41 -17.18 -33.12
C MET A 808 -16.59 -16.73 -32.26
N HIS A 809 -16.65 -17.14 -31.00
CA HIS A 809 -17.67 -16.69 -30.04
C HIS A 809 -17.02 -15.70 -29.08
N ALA A 810 -17.40 -14.43 -29.18
CA ALA A 810 -16.87 -13.34 -28.38
C ALA A 810 -17.81 -13.00 -27.22
N LEU A 811 -17.48 -13.48 -26.02
CA LEU A 811 -18.18 -13.16 -24.78
C LEU A 811 -17.65 -11.84 -24.23
N ALA A 812 -18.52 -10.84 -24.08
CA ALA A 812 -18.14 -9.48 -23.68
C ALA A 812 -16.98 -8.91 -24.53
N PRO A 813 -17.19 -8.70 -25.85
CA PRO A 813 -16.14 -8.35 -26.79
C PRO A 813 -15.45 -7.01 -26.49
N ILE A 814 -14.13 -7.06 -26.29
CA ILE A 814 -13.28 -5.88 -26.06
C ILE A 814 -12.40 -5.64 -27.28
N ALA A 815 -12.89 -4.84 -28.22
CA ALA A 815 -12.09 -4.23 -29.30
C ALA A 815 -12.07 -2.71 -29.17
N TYR A 816 -13.26 -2.15 -28.92
CA TYR A 816 -13.47 -0.74 -28.64
C TYR A 816 -13.89 -0.57 -27.19
N MET A 817 -13.37 0.48 -26.54
CA MET A 817 -13.70 0.86 -25.17
C MET A 817 -13.96 2.36 -25.07
N ALA A 818 -14.40 2.97 -26.16
CA ALA A 818 -14.56 4.42 -26.23
C ALA A 818 -15.72 4.91 -25.34
N HIS A 819 -16.67 4.02 -25.02
CA HIS A 819 -17.91 4.34 -24.31
C HIS A 819 -17.99 3.74 -22.90
N VAL A 820 -16.86 3.26 -22.35
CA VAL A 820 -16.77 2.78 -20.96
C VAL A 820 -17.30 3.85 -19.99
N PRO A 821 -18.28 3.55 -19.13
CA PRO A 821 -18.84 4.51 -18.17
C PRO A 821 -17.89 4.75 -16.99
N ASN A 822 -16.87 3.89 -16.80
CA ASN A 822 -15.88 4.03 -15.74
C ASN A 822 -15.02 5.28 -15.91
N LEU A 823 -15.32 6.25 -15.06
CA LEU A 823 -14.74 7.57 -15.09
C LEU A 823 -13.26 7.61 -14.70
N LEU A 824 -12.82 6.72 -13.80
CA LEU A 824 -11.40 6.61 -13.42
C LEU A 824 -10.58 6.17 -14.64
N LEU A 825 -11.04 5.15 -15.37
CA LEU A 825 -10.36 4.69 -16.57
C LEU A 825 -10.33 5.79 -17.65
N ARG A 826 -11.42 6.55 -17.82
CA ARG A 826 -11.47 7.68 -18.76
C ARG A 826 -10.56 8.85 -18.37
N ALA A 827 -10.43 9.14 -17.07
CA ALA A 827 -9.57 10.21 -16.57
C ALA A 827 -8.07 9.87 -16.66
N LEU A 828 -7.71 8.60 -16.48
CA LEU A 828 -6.34 8.11 -16.62
C LEU A 828 -5.92 7.91 -18.08
N ALA A 829 -6.88 7.66 -18.98
CA ALA A 829 -6.62 7.35 -20.39
C ALA A 829 -5.70 8.36 -21.12
N PRO A 830 -5.86 9.69 -20.99
CA PRO A 830 -4.98 10.66 -21.66
C PRO A 830 -3.52 10.62 -21.17
N PHE A 831 -3.29 10.14 -19.95
CA PHE A 831 -1.96 10.05 -19.34
C PHE A 831 -1.33 8.67 -19.50
N ALA A 832 -1.92 7.77 -20.28
CA ALA A 832 -1.49 6.38 -20.41
C ALA A 832 0.01 6.25 -20.73
N THR A 833 0.52 7.05 -21.68
CA THR A 833 1.94 7.05 -22.05
C THR A 833 2.84 7.54 -20.92
N GLN A 834 2.45 8.59 -20.20
CA GLN A 834 3.19 9.15 -19.08
C GLN A 834 3.19 8.20 -17.88
N ILE A 835 2.07 7.53 -17.62
CA ILE A 835 1.95 6.50 -16.59
C ILE A 835 2.91 5.34 -16.89
N ALA A 836 2.98 4.89 -18.15
CA ALA A 836 3.95 3.87 -18.55
C ALA A 836 5.40 4.36 -18.44
N ASP A 837 5.70 5.60 -18.82
CA ASP A 837 7.06 6.15 -18.71
C ASP A 837 7.50 6.28 -17.25
N VAL A 838 6.61 6.76 -16.37
CA VAL A 838 6.84 6.82 -14.91
C VAL A 838 6.96 5.41 -14.33
N ALA A 839 6.08 4.47 -14.69
CA ALA A 839 6.17 3.09 -14.22
C ALA A 839 7.50 2.45 -14.65
N ASN A 840 7.92 2.64 -15.90
CA ASN A 840 9.22 2.16 -16.39
C ASN A 840 10.39 2.84 -15.67
N LEU A 841 10.33 4.15 -15.39
CA LEU A 841 11.34 4.90 -14.62
C LEU A 841 11.43 4.45 -13.16
N LEU A 842 10.30 4.04 -12.59
CA LEU A 842 10.19 3.50 -11.24
C LEU A 842 10.58 2.01 -11.16
N GLY A 843 10.70 1.32 -12.30
CA GLY A 843 10.97 -0.12 -12.36
C GLY A 843 9.73 -0.99 -12.10
N ILE A 844 8.53 -0.41 -12.23
CA ILE A 844 7.24 -1.07 -12.04
C ILE A 844 6.85 -1.71 -13.38
N GLY A 845 7.09 -3.02 -13.51
CA GLY A 845 6.76 -3.78 -14.73
C GLY A 845 5.45 -4.56 -14.67
N GLU A 846 5.00 -4.90 -13.46
CA GLU A 846 3.86 -5.76 -13.17
C GLU A 846 2.68 -4.96 -12.63
N PHE A 847 1.49 -5.21 -13.17
CA PHE A 847 0.23 -4.60 -12.79
C PHE A 847 -0.65 -5.66 -12.12
N LEU A 848 -1.11 -5.35 -10.90
CA LEU A 848 -1.94 -6.23 -10.07
C LEU A 848 -1.36 -7.65 -9.93
N SER A 849 -0.06 -7.74 -9.64
CA SER A 849 0.65 -9.00 -9.44
C SER A 849 -0.13 -9.94 -8.53
N HIS A 850 -0.36 -11.18 -8.96
CA HIS A 850 -0.93 -12.19 -8.08
C HIS A 850 0.00 -12.35 -6.87
N SER A 851 -0.57 -12.22 -5.68
CA SER A 851 0.17 -12.32 -4.43
C SER A 851 -0.60 -13.20 -3.46
N PRO A 852 0.09 -13.99 -2.61
CA PRO A 852 -0.57 -14.74 -1.54
C PRO A 852 -1.40 -13.85 -0.61
N PHE A 853 -1.08 -12.55 -0.53
CA PHE A 853 -1.92 -11.58 0.16
C PHE A 853 -3.28 -11.37 -0.50
N TYR A 854 -3.34 -11.18 -1.82
CA TYR A 854 -4.63 -11.03 -2.52
C TYR A 854 -5.48 -12.29 -2.41
N THR A 855 -4.86 -13.46 -2.52
CA THR A 855 -5.55 -14.74 -2.32
C THR A 855 -6.09 -14.88 -0.90
N TRP A 856 -5.27 -14.56 0.11
CA TRP A 856 -5.70 -14.60 1.51
C TRP A 856 -6.79 -13.56 1.81
N ALA A 857 -6.65 -12.34 1.30
CA ALA A 857 -7.60 -11.25 1.52
C ALA A 857 -8.94 -11.56 0.84
N GLY A 858 -8.93 -12.07 -0.38
CA GLY A 858 -10.11 -12.56 -1.07
C GLY A 858 -10.79 -13.70 -0.31
N GLN A 859 -10.02 -14.68 0.15
CA GLN A 859 -10.56 -15.85 0.85
C GLN A 859 -11.08 -15.55 2.25
N SER A 860 -10.47 -14.60 2.97
CA SER A 860 -10.75 -14.32 4.38
C SER A 860 -11.70 -13.13 4.59
N LEU A 861 -11.56 -12.06 3.79
CA LEU A 861 -12.39 -10.86 3.93
C LEU A 861 -13.70 -10.96 3.17
N CYS A 862 -13.77 -11.85 2.17
CA CYS A 862 -14.95 -12.03 1.32
C CYS A 862 -15.65 -13.38 1.57
N SER A 863 -15.30 -14.08 2.67
CA SER A 863 -15.97 -15.30 3.09
C SER A 863 -17.45 -15.05 3.35
N ASP A 864 -18.23 -16.13 3.33
CA ASP A 864 -19.65 -16.02 3.66
C ASP A 864 -19.82 -15.44 5.07
N GLU A 865 -20.81 -14.55 5.23
CA GLU A 865 -21.08 -13.79 6.46
C GLU A 865 -19.99 -12.80 6.93
N ALA A 866 -18.89 -12.64 6.17
CA ALA A 866 -17.87 -11.66 6.53
C ALA A 866 -18.40 -10.22 6.43
N VAL A 867 -18.05 -9.38 7.41
CA VAL A 867 -18.43 -7.96 7.47
C VAL A 867 -17.99 -7.19 6.21
N PHE A 868 -16.91 -7.63 5.56
CA PHE A 868 -16.37 -7.02 4.35
C PHE A 868 -16.86 -7.65 3.04
N GLN A 869 -17.69 -8.70 3.07
CA GLN A 869 -18.25 -9.34 1.86
C GLN A 869 -18.99 -8.35 0.94
N PRO A 870 -19.79 -7.38 1.45
CA PRO A 870 -20.41 -6.36 0.60
C PRO A 870 -19.40 -5.40 -0.05
N VAL A 871 -18.22 -5.21 0.55
CA VAL A 871 -17.14 -4.42 -0.06
C VAL A 871 -16.53 -5.20 -1.24
N CYS A 872 -16.36 -6.52 -1.08
CA CYS A 872 -15.82 -7.38 -2.11
C CYS A 872 -16.72 -7.46 -3.36
N SER A 873 -18.04 -7.61 -3.17
CA SER A 873 -18.99 -7.60 -4.29
C SER A 873 -19.01 -6.24 -5.00
N ASN A 874 -18.97 -5.14 -4.24
CA ASN A 874 -18.93 -3.79 -4.82
C ASN A 874 -17.63 -3.48 -5.59
N ILE A 875 -16.49 -4.06 -5.21
CA ILE A 875 -15.24 -3.95 -5.98
C ILE A 875 -15.37 -4.64 -7.34
N LEU A 876 -15.99 -5.83 -7.38
CA LEU A 876 -16.27 -6.50 -8.66
C LEU A 876 -17.23 -5.64 -9.49
N PHE A 877 -18.35 -5.17 -8.92
CA PHE A 877 -19.32 -4.33 -9.64
C PHE A 877 -18.74 -3.01 -10.16
N LEU A 878 -17.78 -2.42 -9.46
CA LEU A 878 -17.07 -1.19 -9.88
C LEU A 878 -16.31 -1.38 -11.20
N ILE A 879 -15.82 -2.60 -11.45
CA ILE A 879 -14.99 -2.94 -12.61
C ILE A 879 -15.82 -3.61 -13.70
N SER A 880 -16.80 -4.44 -13.32
CA SER A 880 -17.57 -5.28 -14.25
C SER A 880 -18.97 -4.78 -14.58
N GLY A 881 -19.53 -3.83 -13.82
CA GLY A 881 -20.95 -3.47 -13.91
C GLY A 881 -21.75 -4.09 -12.77
N TYR A 882 -22.83 -3.43 -12.37
CA TYR A 882 -23.62 -3.76 -11.18
C TYR A 882 -24.68 -4.82 -11.48
N SER A 883 -24.44 -6.04 -11.00
CA SER A 883 -25.27 -7.22 -11.28
C SER A 883 -25.44 -8.13 -10.04
N PRO A 884 -26.01 -7.62 -8.94
CA PRO A 884 -26.12 -8.37 -7.68
C PRO A 884 -26.89 -9.70 -7.82
N ASP A 885 -27.87 -9.75 -8.73
CA ASP A 885 -28.69 -10.95 -8.96
C ASP A 885 -27.93 -12.09 -9.67
N GLN A 886 -26.80 -11.79 -10.32
CA GLN A 886 -25.97 -12.76 -11.02
C GLN A 886 -24.74 -13.20 -10.21
N LEU A 887 -24.37 -12.46 -9.16
CA LEU A 887 -23.18 -12.77 -8.36
C LEU A 887 -23.51 -13.74 -7.22
N ASN A 888 -22.99 -14.96 -7.30
CA ASN A 888 -23.01 -15.87 -6.15
C ASN A 888 -21.97 -15.41 -5.11
N THR A 889 -22.41 -14.71 -4.07
CA THR A 889 -21.54 -14.16 -3.02
C THR A 889 -20.75 -15.22 -2.26
N THR A 890 -21.27 -16.45 -2.17
CA THR A 890 -20.55 -17.59 -1.55
C THR A 890 -19.31 -18.02 -2.34
N MET A 891 -19.24 -17.67 -3.62
CA MET A 891 -18.11 -17.97 -4.52
C MET A 891 -17.05 -16.86 -4.52
N LEU A 892 -17.30 -15.71 -3.89
CA LEU A 892 -16.34 -14.60 -3.81
C LEU A 892 -14.95 -14.99 -3.27
N PRO A 893 -14.83 -15.85 -2.23
CA PRO A 893 -13.54 -16.33 -1.75
C PRO A 893 -12.74 -17.09 -2.81
N VAL A 894 -13.44 -17.86 -3.65
CA VAL A 894 -12.83 -18.65 -4.72
C VAL A 894 -12.44 -17.72 -5.87
N ILE A 895 -13.36 -16.85 -6.31
CA ILE A 895 -13.13 -15.89 -7.39
C ILE A 895 -11.94 -14.98 -7.05
N LEU A 896 -11.94 -14.33 -5.89
CA LEU A 896 -10.87 -13.42 -5.46
C LEU A 896 -9.60 -14.14 -4.99
N GLY A 897 -9.65 -15.47 -4.84
CA GLY A 897 -8.47 -16.30 -4.64
C GLY A 897 -7.61 -16.44 -5.90
N HIS A 898 -8.27 -16.46 -7.07
CA HIS A 898 -7.66 -16.61 -8.39
C HIS A 898 -7.55 -15.29 -9.18
N PHE A 899 -8.29 -14.26 -8.77
CA PHE A 899 -8.31 -12.93 -9.36
C PHE A 899 -7.77 -11.87 -8.38
N PRO A 900 -6.81 -11.00 -8.76
CA PRO A 900 -6.19 -10.87 -10.07
C PRO A 900 -5.00 -11.82 -10.29
N ALA A 901 -4.85 -12.35 -11.51
CA ALA A 901 -3.74 -13.20 -11.91
C ALA A 901 -2.42 -12.45 -12.25
N GLY A 902 -2.46 -11.11 -12.27
CA GLY A 902 -1.32 -10.28 -12.65
C GLY A 902 -1.13 -10.16 -14.16
N SER A 903 -0.59 -9.01 -14.59
CA SER A 903 -0.36 -8.70 -15.99
C SER A 903 0.75 -7.66 -16.17
N SER A 904 1.24 -7.44 -17.39
CA SER A 904 2.19 -6.34 -17.63
C SER A 904 1.49 -4.99 -17.49
N ILE A 905 2.18 -4.01 -16.89
CA ILE A 905 1.70 -2.62 -16.86
C ILE A 905 1.42 -2.06 -18.27
N ARG A 906 2.13 -2.56 -19.29
CA ARG A 906 1.88 -2.19 -20.69
C ARG A 906 0.50 -2.62 -21.17
N GLN A 907 -0.06 -3.73 -20.67
CA GLN A 907 -1.41 -4.16 -21.06
C GLN A 907 -2.45 -3.16 -20.55
N ALA A 908 -2.36 -2.79 -19.27
CA ALA A 908 -3.22 -1.77 -18.68
C ALA A 908 -3.08 -0.42 -19.43
N THR A 909 -1.85 0.00 -19.72
CA THR A 909 -1.59 1.20 -20.52
C THR A 909 -2.19 1.12 -21.92
N HIS A 910 -2.15 -0.04 -22.59
CA HIS A 910 -2.68 -0.18 -23.96
C HIS A 910 -4.19 -0.02 -24.00
N TYR A 911 -4.92 -0.60 -23.05
CA TYR A 911 -6.36 -0.38 -22.93
C TYR A 911 -6.69 1.10 -22.64
N LEU A 912 -5.93 1.76 -21.78
CA LEU A 912 -6.05 3.21 -21.54
C LEU A 912 -5.77 4.04 -22.82
N GLN A 913 -4.81 3.63 -23.66
CA GLN A 913 -4.57 4.26 -24.97
C GLN A 913 -5.76 4.06 -25.91
N GLY A 914 -6.40 2.88 -25.90
CA GLY A 914 -7.61 2.59 -26.68
C GLY A 914 -8.80 3.45 -26.27
N ILE A 915 -8.98 3.67 -24.96
CA ILE A 915 -10.01 4.59 -24.42
C ILE A 915 -9.71 6.03 -24.86
N SER A 916 -8.46 6.48 -24.73
CA SER A 916 -8.05 7.86 -25.07
C SER A 916 -8.19 8.16 -26.56
N GLN A 917 -7.73 7.25 -27.40
CA GLN A 917 -7.66 7.45 -28.86
C GLN A 917 -8.91 6.96 -29.58
N LYS A 918 -9.86 6.34 -28.85
CA LYS A 918 -11.13 5.79 -29.38
C LYS A 918 -10.94 4.84 -30.57
N GLY A 919 -9.80 4.15 -30.62
CA GLY A 919 -9.38 3.35 -31.76
C GLY A 919 -8.79 2.02 -31.33
N PHE A 920 -8.93 1.02 -32.19
CA PHE A 920 -8.36 -0.30 -31.98
C PHE A 920 -7.06 -0.43 -32.79
N ARG A 921 -5.93 -0.26 -32.11
CA ARG A 921 -4.63 -0.03 -32.75
C ARG A 921 -3.46 -0.58 -31.97
N ARG A 922 -2.29 -0.63 -32.62
CA ARG A 922 -1.04 -1.06 -31.98
C ARG A 922 -0.62 -0.12 -30.85
N TYR A 923 0.22 -0.63 -29.94
CA TYR A 923 0.69 0.10 -28.77
C TYR A 923 1.41 1.40 -29.16
N ASN A 924 1.03 2.51 -28.54
CA ASN A 924 1.66 3.81 -28.75
C ASN A 924 2.88 3.97 -27.83
N PHE A 925 4.08 4.03 -28.42
CA PHE A 925 5.35 4.21 -27.71
C PHE A 925 5.81 5.67 -27.60
N GLY A 926 4.98 6.62 -28.04
CA GLY A 926 5.36 8.03 -28.21
C GLY A 926 6.04 8.31 -29.57
N LEU A 927 6.11 9.60 -29.94
CA LEU A 927 6.44 10.07 -31.29
C LEU A 927 7.72 9.42 -31.89
N LEU A 928 8.84 9.51 -31.17
CA LEU A 928 10.15 9.05 -31.67
C LEU A 928 10.22 7.53 -31.80
N ARG A 929 9.64 6.81 -30.84
CA ARG A 929 9.70 5.35 -30.80
C ARG A 929 8.70 4.72 -31.76
N ASN A 930 7.54 5.36 -31.98
CA ASN A 930 6.63 4.98 -33.05
C ASN A 930 7.29 5.14 -34.43
N GLN A 931 7.97 6.26 -34.69
CA GLN A 931 8.67 6.46 -35.96
C GLN A 931 9.70 5.35 -36.22
N LYS A 932 10.40 4.91 -35.17
CA LYS A 932 11.39 3.83 -35.26
C LYS A 932 10.76 2.44 -35.47
N ILE A 933 9.62 2.15 -34.84
CA ILE A 933 8.99 0.81 -34.85
C ILE A 933 8.01 0.65 -36.02
N TYR A 934 7.21 1.67 -36.31
CA TYR A 934 6.14 1.63 -37.30
C TYR A 934 6.43 2.45 -38.57
N GLY A 935 7.48 3.28 -38.58
CA GLY A 935 7.74 4.22 -39.69
C GLY A 935 6.79 5.43 -39.70
N SER A 936 5.95 5.59 -38.68
CA SER A 936 4.98 6.68 -38.50
C SER A 936 5.02 7.18 -37.06
N ILE A 937 4.72 8.47 -36.84
CA ILE A 937 4.63 9.06 -35.50
C ILE A 937 3.41 8.57 -34.69
N SER A 938 2.42 8.00 -35.38
CA SER A 938 1.25 7.34 -34.78
C SER A 938 1.26 5.84 -35.07
N PRO A 939 0.80 4.99 -34.14
CA PRO A 939 0.66 3.56 -34.40
C PRO A 939 -0.46 3.27 -35.40
N PRO A 940 -0.31 2.25 -36.27
CA PRO A 940 -1.36 1.85 -37.20
C PRO A 940 -2.53 1.15 -36.49
N ASP A 941 -3.74 1.31 -37.04
CA ASP A 941 -4.95 0.61 -36.62
C ASP A 941 -4.92 -0.87 -37.04
N TYR A 942 -5.63 -1.73 -36.31
CA TYR A 942 -5.85 -3.11 -36.72
C TYR A 942 -6.96 -3.17 -37.76
N ASN A 943 -6.71 -3.77 -38.92
CA ASN A 943 -7.72 -3.87 -39.97
C ASN A 943 -8.67 -5.06 -39.69
N LEU A 944 -9.82 -4.78 -39.09
CA LEU A 944 -10.83 -5.79 -38.78
C LEU A 944 -11.48 -6.40 -40.04
N GLY A 945 -11.43 -5.71 -41.18
CA GLY A 945 -11.90 -6.24 -42.47
C GLY A 945 -11.10 -7.45 -42.97
N ASN A 946 -9.92 -7.71 -42.40
CA ASN A 946 -9.14 -8.91 -42.70
C ASN A 946 -9.67 -10.16 -41.95
N ILE A 947 -10.63 -10.02 -41.04
CA ILE A 947 -11.18 -11.13 -40.26
C ILE A 947 -12.30 -11.78 -41.07
N THR A 948 -11.96 -12.85 -41.79
CA THR A 948 -12.92 -13.59 -42.63
C THR A 948 -13.62 -14.74 -41.90
N ALA A 949 -13.18 -15.10 -40.69
CA ALA A 949 -13.84 -16.11 -39.87
C ALA A 949 -15.21 -15.61 -39.35
N PRO A 950 -16.25 -16.47 -39.27
CA PRO A 950 -17.54 -16.10 -38.70
C PRO A 950 -17.43 -15.71 -37.21
N VAL A 951 -17.91 -14.53 -36.84
CA VAL A 951 -17.84 -13.98 -35.47
C VAL A 951 -19.24 -13.85 -34.86
N PHE A 952 -19.45 -14.40 -33.67
CA PHE A 952 -20.68 -14.29 -32.89
C PHE A 952 -20.39 -13.45 -31.64
N LEU A 953 -20.98 -12.26 -31.54
CA LEU A 953 -20.77 -11.30 -30.46
C LEU A 953 -21.86 -11.44 -29.39
N TYR A 954 -21.49 -11.79 -28.15
CA TYR A 954 -22.41 -11.90 -27.02
C TYR A 954 -22.16 -10.73 -26.06
N TYR A 955 -23.17 -9.89 -25.86
CA TYR A 955 -23.04 -8.64 -25.12
C TYR A 955 -24.36 -8.29 -24.41
N SER A 956 -24.29 -7.36 -23.45
CA SER A 956 -25.41 -6.98 -22.59
C SER A 956 -25.37 -5.47 -22.35
N GLU A 957 -26.51 -4.90 -21.95
CA GLU A 957 -26.60 -3.47 -21.64
C GLU A 957 -25.84 -3.10 -20.35
N GLY A 958 -25.83 -4.02 -19.38
CA GLY A 958 -25.19 -3.89 -18.07
C GLY A 958 -23.67 -4.06 -18.07
N ASP A 959 -23.06 -4.43 -19.20
CA ASP A 959 -21.61 -4.57 -19.31
C ASP A 959 -20.92 -3.20 -19.31
N ALA A 960 -20.14 -2.93 -18.25
CA ALA A 960 -19.42 -1.68 -18.08
C ALA A 960 -18.19 -1.53 -19.00
N LEU A 961 -17.66 -2.61 -19.59
CA LEU A 961 -16.45 -2.57 -20.41
C LEU A 961 -16.76 -2.78 -21.91
N SER A 962 -17.65 -3.72 -22.24
CA SER A 962 -18.09 -4.05 -23.60
C SER A 962 -19.44 -3.38 -23.92
N ARG A 963 -19.44 -2.05 -23.99
CA ARG A 963 -20.67 -1.26 -24.17
C ARG A 963 -21.30 -1.47 -25.54
N VAL A 964 -22.63 -1.48 -25.59
CA VAL A 964 -23.43 -1.69 -26.81
C VAL A 964 -22.90 -0.90 -28.01
N LEU A 965 -22.63 0.40 -27.87
CA LEU A 965 -22.12 1.24 -28.97
C LEU A 965 -20.76 0.77 -29.53
N ASP A 966 -19.89 0.29 -28.65
CA ASP A 966 -18.57 -0.23 -29.03
C ASP A 966 -18.71 -1.59 -29.73
N VAL A 967 -19.66 -2.43 -29.31
CA VAL A 967 -20.01 -3.70 -29.97
C VAL A 967 -20.67 -3.47 -31.33
N GLU A 968 -21.58 -2.48 -31.44
CA GLU A 968 -22.21 -2.10 -32.70
C GLU A 968 -21.16 -1.63 -33.72
N ARG A 969 -20.20 -0.82 -33.28
CA ARG A 969 -19.09 -0.43 -34.14
C ARG A 969 -18.28 -1.64 -34.60
N LEU A 970 -17.91 -2.51 -33.66
CA LEU A 970 -17.18 -3.75 -33.96
C LEU A 970 -17.94 -4.61 -34.98
N TYR A 971 -19.24 -4.82 -34.78
CA TYR A 971 -20.11 -5.57 -35.68
C TYR A 971 -20.08 -5.03 -37.11
N ASN A 972 -20.15 -3.70 -37.27
CA ASN A 972 -20.15 -3.06 -38.59
C ASN A 972 -18.80 -3.10 -39.31
N GLU A 973 -17.70 -3.25 -38.57
CA GLU A 973 -16.35 -3.34 -39.13
C GLU A 973 -15.94 -4.80 -39.44
N LEU A 974 -16.69 -5.79 -38.94
CA LEU A 974 -16.45 -7.21 -39.20
C LEU A 974 -17.20 -7.68 -40.46
N PRO A 975 -16.51 -8.37 -41.40
CA PRO A 975 -17.14 -8.88 -42.63
C PRO A 975 -18.26 -9.90 -42.41
N PHE A 976 -18.09 -10.80 -41.43
CA PHE A 976 -19.01 -11.89 -41.14
C PHE A 976 -19.26 -11.96 -39.64
N ALA A 977 -20.24 -11.19 -39.17
CA ALA A 977 -20.61 -11.16 -37.77
C ALA A 977 -22.11 -11.36 -37.54
N GLU A 978 -22.44 -12.02 -36.43
CA GLU A 978 -23.75 -12.04 -35.79
C GLU A 978 -23.62 -11.51 -34.37
N LYS A 979 -24.69 -11.00 -33.79
CA LYS A 979 -24.69 -10.43 -32.44
C LYS A 979 -25.91 -10.86 -31.64
N PHE A 980 -25.71 -11.13 -30.36
CA PHE A 980 -26.72 -11.56 -29.41
C PHE A 980 -26.69 -10.63 -28.21
N LEU A 981 -27.78 -9.89 -28.03
CA LEU A 981 -28.01 -9.09 -26.85
C LEU A 981 -28.61 -9.99 -25.77
N ASN A 982 -27.96 -10.08 -24.62
CA ASN A 982 -28.44 -10.86 -23.48
C ASN A 982 -29.82 -10.35 -23.03
N ALA A 983 -30.72 -11.29 -22.71
CA ALA A 983 -32.07 -10.98 -22.25
C ALA A 983 -32.10 -10.28 -20.88
N ASP A 984 -31.09 -10.51 -20.04
CA ASP A 984 -30.89 -9.78 -18.79
C ASP A 984 -30.11 -8.47 -19.07
N SER A 985 -30.80 -7.33 -18.99
CA SER A 985 -30.19 -6.03 -19.23
C SER A 985 -29.19 -5.62 -18.14
N ASN A 986 -29.26 -6.21 -16.95
CA ASN A 986 -28.32 -5.93 -15.85
C ASN A 986 -27.09 -6.84 -15.88
N TYR A 987 -27.01 -7.79 -16.83
CA TYR A 987 -25.90 -8.72 -16.94
C TYR A 987 -24.58 -7.97 -17.15
N GLY A 988 -23.67 -8.06 -16.18
CA GLY A 988 -22.38 -7.36 -16.14
C GLY A 988 -21.28 -8.11 -16.90
N HIS A 989 -20.13 -7.43 -17.04
CA HIS A 989 -18.95 -7.93 -17.74
C HIS A 989 -18.43 -9.26 -17.19
N ILE A 990 -18.43 -9.44 -15.88
CA ILE A 990 -17.90 -10.65 -15.24
C ILE A 990 -18.94 -11.77 -15.16
N ASP A 991 -20.22 -11.47 -15.39
CA ASP A 991 -21.28 -12.46 -15.31
C ASP A 991 -21.17 -13.47 -16.45
N TYR A 992 -20.57 -13.09 -17.58
CA TYR A 992 -20.22 -14.03 -18.64
C TYR A 992 -19.30 -15.15 -18.15
N ALA A 993 -18.60 -14.96 -17.03
CA ALA A 993 -17.78 -15.95 -16.34
C ALA A 993 -18.48 -16.58 -15.13
N TYR A 994 -19.00 -15.75 -14.23
CA TYR A 994 -19.41 -16.16 -12.89
C TYR A 994 -20.91 -16.01 -12.63
N GLY A 995 -21.69 -15.60 -13.63
CA GLY A 995 -23.12 -15.38 -13.50
C GLY A 995 -23.84 -16.67 -13.12
N ILE A 996 -24.69 -16.60 -12.10
CA ILE A 996 -25.53 -17.73 -11.66
C ILE A 996 -26.32 -18.31 -12.84
N ASN A 997 -26.82 -17.45 -13.73
CA ASN A 997 -27.62 -17.84 -14.89
C ASN A 997 -26.82 -17.86 -16.20
N ALA A 998 -25.48 -17.91 -16.17
CA ALA A 998 -24.65 -17.89 -17.37
C ALA A 998 -24.96 -19.02 -18.36
N THR A 999 -25.35 -20.19 -17.85
CA THR A 999 -25.76 -21.33 -18.68
C THR A 999 -26.95 -20.98 -19.58
N SER A 1000 -28.05 -20.53 -19.00
CA SER A 1000 -29.29 -20.27 -19.73
C SER A 1000 -29.26 -18.97 -20.54
N LEU A 1001 -28.52 -17.96 -20.07
CA LEU A 1001 -28.48 -16.64 -20.71
C LEU A 1001 -27.42 -16.54 -21.82
N VAL A 1002 -26.36 -17.35 -21.77
CA VAL A 1002 -25.21 -17.25 -22.70
C VAL A 1002 -24.77 -18.61 -23.24
N TYR A 1003 -24.42 -19.57 -22.37
CA TYR A 1003 -23.73 -20.78 -22.82
C TYR A 1003 -24.61 -21.70 -23.68
N ASP A 1004 -25.91 -21.82 -23.38
CA ASP A 1004 -26.84 -22.60 -24.19
C ASP A 1004 -26.91 -22.05 -25.62
N TYR A 1005 -26.89 -20.73 -25.81
CA TYR A 1005 -26.84 -20.11 -27.14
C TYR A 1005 -25.53 -20.42 -27.86
N VAL A 1006 -24.39 -20.30 -27.18
CA VAL A 1006 -23.08 -20.64 -27.74
C VAL A 1006 -23.04 -22.11 -28.19
N ILE A 1007 -23.46 -23.03 -27.32
CA ILE A 1007 -23.47 -24.47 -27.58
C ILE A 1007 -24.41 -24.81 -28.73
N ASN A 1008 -25.60 -24.22 -28.78
CA ASN A 1008 -26.57 -24.43 -29.86
C ASN A 1008 -26.03 -23.94 -31.21
N THR A 1009 -25.38 -22.78 -31.25
CA THR A 1009 -24.74 -22.27 -32.47
C THR A 1009 -23.62 -23.19 -32.94
N ILE A 1010 -22.70 -23.60 -32.05
CA ILE A 1010 -21.62 -24.54 -32.37
C ILE A 1010 -22.20 -25.86 -32.92
N THR A 1011 -23.21 -26.42 -32.23
CA THR A 1011 -23.84 -27.68 -32.63
C THR A 1011 -24.54 -27.55 -33.99
N SER A 1012 -25.18 -26.43 -34.27
CA SER A 1012 -25.80 -26.16 -35.57
C SER A 1012 -24.78 -26.11 -36.70
N LEU A 1013 -23.66 -25.40 -36.50
CA LEU A 1013 -22.58 -25.30 -37.50
C LEU A 1013 -21.92 -26.68 -37.76
N GLU A 1014 -21.70 -27.45 -36.71
CA GLU A 1014 -21.15 -28.82 -36.82
C GLU A 1014 -22.11 -29.78 -37.53
N ASN A 1015 -23.42 -29.60 -37.37
CA ASN A 1015 -24.41 -30.37 -38.12
C ASN A 1015 -24.55 -29.92 -39.59
N GLN A 1016 -24.16 -28.69 -39.93
CA GLN A 1016 -24.12 -28.19 -41.31
C GLN A 1016 -22.84 -28.57 -42.05
N ASN A 1017 -21.74 -28.80 -41.32
CA ASN A 1017 -20.44 -29.20 -41.87
C ASN A 1017 -20.27 -30.73 -42.03
N LYS A 1018 -21.17 -31.52 -41.43
CA LYS A 1018 -21.32 -32.97 -41.65
C LYS A 1018 -22.25 -33.25 -42.82
#